data_AF-A0A669F3I5-F1
#
_entry.id   AF-A0A669F3I5-F1
#
_cell.length_a   1.000
_cell.length_b   1.000
_cell.length_c   1.000
_cell.angle_alpha   90.00
_cell.angle_beta   90.00
_cell.angle_gamma   90.00
#
_symmetry.space_group_name_H-M   'P 1'
#
loop_
_entity.id
_entity.type
_entity.pdbx_description
1 polymer ?
#
loop_
_entity_poly.entity_id
_entity_poly.type
_entity_poly.pdbx_seq_one_letter_code
_entity_poly.pdbx_strand_id
1 'polypeptide(L)'
;MHLCNPHKHSITLQHLQKSPHTTLFSTEGKIVFLTFTNTYRVVKAARSVYSVMIEKNPGLIRDRKHHLKTYRQCCSGKDLVDWLMTQNEGLQSRSQAVGIWQVLVDEGILLHVKHELNFLDKDTQFYRFQDSQFGLNHISNEKDSEDELQEALSLLSQLGPDALLTMILRKCPSQRSPEDLEVIYEELLHVKAAAHLSSSVRKELAAVLVFESHAKAGTVLFSQGDKGTSWYIIWKGSVNVITHGKGLVTTLHEGEDFGQLALLNEQPRAATIILREDNCHFLRVDKQDFIRILKDVEANTVRLEEHGKTVLVLEKSADSTEQGGAGNSSKYTVMSGTPEKILEHLLETIKLDDFLLTHKVFMPSSQLCHALQHQYPAQLAEGSEQEKTAYVLNIKQKVVKLVGQWVALFGLHLKEDPIALDFLEHMIKVSKAQTLQLHDVTFYFLSSSDLVLYEIYRPDNKPLTLMLPVNTSVQEIMSALGKTGEDHVLIKMNSTGAQLKLDATAVYTALGLNERLFICTISEMEQLTPLKEQQGPEQGTTDVLEQMSSKDIASELTNYDWELFTAMHEVELVYYIFGRHKFPGAITANLERFVRRFNEVQHWVLTELCLCEDLVKRAMLLKKFIKIASVLKEQKNLNSFFAVMFGLSNSAIQRLYKTWERIPSKTKRIYCSLERLMDPSRNHRAYRLAIAKLSPPYIPFMPLLLKDMTFIHEGNANYVDKLVNFEKMVWKCYSQMLLCNYFLTNHILNHALPLRTSTNIRHYIQNLKVIDNQRKLTQLSRTIDC
;
A
#
# COMPACT_ATOMS: atom_id res chain seq x y z
N MET A 1 -11.60 -30.78 -14.12
CA MET A 1 -11.95 -29.92 -15.27
C MET A 1 -12.34 -28.56 -14.72
N HIS A 2 -11.70 -27.42 -14.98
CA HIS A 2 -10.50 -27.10 -15.75
C HIS A 2 -9.67 -26.10 -14.93
N LEU A 3 -8.36 -26.34 -14.96
CA LEU A 3 -7.23 -25.61 -14.39
C LEU A 3 -7.34 -24.07 -14.48
N CYS A 4 -7.38 -23.38 -13.33
CA CYS A 4 -6.94 -21.99 -13.22
C CYS A 4 -5.43 -21.95 -12.92
N ASN A 5 -4.71 -21.40 -13.88
CA ASN A 5 -3.27 -21.29 -14.03
C ASN A 5 -2.62 -20.43 -12.90
N PRO A 6 -1.73 -20.96 -12.04
CA PRO A 6 -1.24 -20.26 -10.86
C PRO A 6 0.16 -19.65 -11.05
N HIS A 7 0.47 -18.94 -12.14
CA HIS A 7 1.73 -18.19 -12.26
C HIS A 7 1.59 -16.96 -13.17
N LYS A 8 1.04 -15.86 -12.64
CA LYS A 8 1.11 -14.53 -13.28
C LYS A 8 2.16 -13.67 -12.57
N HIS A 9 3.15 -13.24 -13.36
CA HIS A 9 4.11 -12.15 -13.11
C HIS A 9 4.63 -11.99 -11.67
N SER A 10 5.61 -12.83 -11.31
CA SER A 10 6.46 -12.61 -10.15
C SER A 10 7.31 -11.34 -10.36
N ILE A 11 6.79 -10.18 -9.94
CA ILE A 11 7.63 -9.32 -9.10
C ILE A 11 8.01 -10.23 -7.94
N THR A 12 9.30 -10.44 -7.68
CA THR A 12 9.75 -11.26 -6.56
C THR A 12 9.38 -10.57 -5.24
N LEU A 13 8.09 -10.60 -4.90
CA LEU A 13 7.46 -10.11 -3.67
C LEU A 13 7.63 -11.10 -2.52
N GLN A 14 8.39 -12.20 -2.74
CA GLN A 14 8.73 -13.20 -1.73
C GLN A 14 9.60 -12.68 -0.58
N HIS A 15 9.96 -11.39 -0.56
CA HIS A 15 10.71 -10.77 0.53
C HIS A 15 9.95 -9.74 1.38
N LEU A 16 8.63 -9.57 1.17
CA LEU A 16 7.77 -8.77 2.07
C LEU A 16 6.94 -9.59 3.06
N GLN A 17 7.14 -10.91 3.12
CA GLN A 17 6.64 -11.79 4.17
C GLN A 17 7.81 -12.57 4.80
N LYS A 18 8.53 -11.91 5.70
CA LYS A 18 9.19 -12.61 6.81
C LYS A 18 8.85 -11.88 8.08
N SER A 19 7.81 -12.34 8.78
CA SER A 19 7.75 -12.12 10.22
C SER A 19 8.92 -12.85 10.87
N PRO A 20 9.53 -12.31 11.93
CA PRO A 20 10.44 -13.08 12.75
C PRO A 20 9.60 -13.93 13.73
N HIS A 21 8.92 -14.95 13.22
CA HIS A 21 8.35 -16.01 14.06
C HIS A 21 9.00 -17.34 13.69
N THR A 22 10.28 -17.46 14.05
CA THR A 22 10.94 -18.76 14.13
C THR A 22 10.37 -19.50 15.33
N THR A 23 9.36 -20.33 15.08
CA THR A 23 8.87 -21.30 16.07
C THR A 23 9.84 -22.47 16.08
N LEU A 24 10.78 -22.48 17.03
CA LEU A 24 11.59 -23.67 17.31
C LEU A 24 10.75 -24.61 18.18
N PHE A 25 10.34 -25.74 17.60
CA PHE A 25 9.76 -26.84 18.38
C PHE A 25 10.87 -27.54 19.16
N SER A 26 10.70 -27.64 20.48
CA SER A 26 11.36 -28.64 21.32
C SER A 26 10.28 -29.48 22.03
N THR A 27 10.57 -30.76 22.19
CA THR A 27 9.64 -31.85 22.49
C THR A 27 9.10 -31.94 23.92
N GLU A 28 9.06 -30.84 24.68
CA GLU A 28 8.51 -30.85 26.04
C GLU A 28 7.60 -29.63 26.27
N GLY A 29 6.29 -29.85 26.13
CA GLY A 29 5.27 -28.81 26.13
C GLY A 29 5.22 -27.99 27.42
N LYS A 30 5.55 -26.69 27.31
CA LYS A 30 5.10 -25.59 28.20
C LYS A 30 5.08 -24.28 27.40
N ILE A 31 3.88 -23.78 27.08
CA ILE A 31 3.67 -22.41 26.56
C ILE A 31 3.72 -21.46 27.77
N VAL A 32 4.90 -20.93 28.10
CA VAL A 32 5.12 -19.93 29.17
C VAL A 32 6.12 -18.81 28.75
N PHE A 33 6.68 -18.83 27.54
CA PHE A 33 7.81 -17.94 27.18
C PHE A 33 7.46 -16.59 26.49
N LEU A 34 6.23 -16.34 26.04
CA LEU A 34 5.91 -15.16 25.23
C LEU A 34 5.64 -13.87 26.04
N THR A 35 5.15 -13.96 27.28
CA THR A 35 4.90 -12.77 28.12
C THR A 35 6.16 -12.23 28.78
N PHE A 36 7.09 -13.09 29.20
CA PHE A 36 8.35 -12.65 29.83
C PHE A 36 9.30 -11.94 28.86
N THR A 37 9.30 -12.31 27.58
CA THR A 37 10.24 -11.75 26.59
C THR A 37 9.87 -10.32 26.20
N ASN A 38 8.58 -9.99 26.10
CA ASN A 38 8.16 -8.63 25.76
C ASN A 38 8.34 -7.66 26.93
N THR A 39 7.93 -8.05 28.15
CA THR A 39 8.18 -7.25 29.36
C THR A 39 9.66 -6.99 29.57
N TYR A 40 10.55 -7.97 29.34
CA TYR A 40 12.01 -7.74 29.43
C TYR A 40 12.51 -6.70 28.42
N ARG A 41 12.06 -6.78 27.15
CA ARG A 41 12.43 -5.81 26.11
C ARG A 41 11.91 -4.41 26.42
N VAL A 42 10.68 -4.29 26.94
CA VAL A 42 10.11 -3.01 27.36
C VAL A 42 10.86 -2.45 28.56
N VAL A 43 11.24 -3.27 29.55
CA VAL A 43 12.09 -2.85 30.67
C VAL A 43 13.45 -2.36 30.17
N LYS A 44 14.10 -3.08 29.24
CA LYS A 44 15.37 -2.62 28.63
C LYS A 44 15.17 -1.27 27.92
N ALA A 45 14.12 -1.11 27.14
CA ALA A 45 13.81 0.15 26.47
C ALA A 45 13.57 1.29 27.47
N ALA A 46 12.82 1.01 28.54
CA ALA A 46 12.54 1.96 29.60
C ALA A 46 13.82 2.40 30.34
N ARG A 47 14.78 1.50 30.54
CA ARG A 47 16.11 1.83 31.10
C ARG A 47 16.83 2.84 30.23
N SER A 48 16.96 2.57 28.93
CA SER A 48 17.65 3.49 28.00
C SER A 48 16.94 4.86 27.93
N VAL A 49 15.61 4.88 27.90
CA VAL A 49 14.81 6.12 27.95
C VAL A 49 15.06 6.88 29.25
N TYR A 50 14.98 6.20 30.39
CA TYR A 50 15.14 6.80 31.71
C TYR A 50 16.54 7.38 31.92
N SER A 51 17.59 6.62 31.58
CA SER A 51 18.99 7.06 31.72
C SER A 51 19.26 8.35 30.94
N VAL A 52 18.87 8.40 29.65
CA VAL A 52 19.08 9.62 28.84
C VAL A 52 18.21 10.78 29.31
N MET A 53 17.01 10.51 29.81
CA MET A 53 16.11 11.54 30.33
C MET A 53 16.69 12.22 31.58
N ILE A 54 17.24 11.45 32.52
CA ILE A 54 17.88 11.99 33.73
C ILE A 54 19.17 12.74 33.39
N GLU A 55 19.97 12.23 32.45
CA GLU A 55 21.24 12.84 32.03
C GLU A 55 21.01 14.19 31.33
N LYS A 56 20.12 14.24 30.34
CA LYS A 56 19.87 15.44 29.54
C LYS A 56 18.98 16.46 30.28
N ASN A 57 18.01 16.00 31.06
CA ASN A 57 17.01 16.85 31.72
C ASN A 57 16.81 16.48 33.22
N PRO A 58 17.82 16.68 34.09
CA PRO A 58 17.75 16.26 35.50
C PRO A 58 16.63 16.93 36.30
N GLY A 59 16.13 18.10 35.87
CA GLY A 59 15.03 18.81 36.52
C GLY A 59 13.62 18.28 36.20
N LEU A 60 13.49 17.31 35.29
CA LEU A 60 12.19 16.79 34.85
C LEU A 60 11.48 16.00 35.96
N ILE A 61 12.23 15.14 36.65
CA ILE A 61 11.79 14.39 37.82
C ILE A 61 12.12 15.21 39.07
N ARG A 62 11.08 15.67 39.78
CA ARG A 62 11.24 16.50 40.98
C ARG A 62 10.01 16.41 41.88
N ASP A 63 10.14 16.97 43.08
CA ASP A 63 9.00 17.14 43.98
C ASP A 63 8.06 18.23 43.44
N ARG A 64 6.77 17.91 43.32
CA ARG A 64 5.74 18.82 42.80
C ARG A 64 4.64 19.02 43.83
N LYS A 65 4.21 20.27 44.04
CA LYS A 65 3.10 20.61 44.95
C LYS A 65 1.84 20.89 44.14
N HIS A 66 0.74 20.23 44.50
CA HIS A 66 -0.57 20.44 43.86
C HIS A 66 -1.70 20.20 44.87
N HIS A 67 -2.65 21.14 44.98
CA HIS A 67 -3.70 21.17 46.01
C HIS A 67 -3.18 20.83 47.41
N LEU A 68 -2.13 21.53 47.86
CA LEU A 68 -1.50 21.37 49.18
C LEU A 68 -0.85 19.99 49.46
N LYS A 69 -0.86 19.06 48.50
CA LYS A 69 -0.12 17.79 48.58
C LYS A 69 1.19 17.89 47.81
N THR A 70 2.27 17.37 48.41
CA THR A 70 3.58 17.23 47.76
C THR A 70 3.72 15.82 47.20
N TYR A 71 3.82 15.71 45.88
CA TYR A 71 4.15 14.48 45.18
C TYR A 71 5.66 14.43 44.96
N ARG A 72 6.32 13.47 45.60
CA ARG A 72 7.79 13.35 45.53
C ARG A 72 8.25 12.65 44.25
N GLN A 73 9.40 13.09 43.72
CA GLN A 73 10.13 12.45 42.61
C GLN A 73 9.20 12.06 41.46
N CYS A 74 8.55 13.07 40.87
CA CYS A 74 7.55 12.86 39.82
C CYS A 74 7.71 13.86 38.67
N CYS A 75 7.13 13.50 37.54
CA CYS A 75 7.04 14.31 36.32
C CYS A 75 5.58 14.51 35.94
N SER A 76 5.24 15.63 35.27
CA SER A 76 3.89 15.77 34.71
C SER A 76 3.79 14.98 33.41
N GLY A 77 2.59 14.52 33.07
CA GLY A 77 2.36 13.83 31.79
C GLY A 77 2.72 14.70 30.59
N LYS A 78 2.44 16.01 30.68
CA LYS A 78 2.83 16.97 29.64
C LYS A 78 4.34 17.09 29.47
N ASP A 79 5.08 17.24 30.57
CA ASP A 79 6.54 17.36 30.52
C ASP A 79 7.18 16.11 29.90
N LEU A 80 6.63 14.92 30.17
CA LEU A 80 7.06 13.66 29.57
C LEU A 80 6.79 13.60 28.06
N VAL A 81 5.61 14.05 27.62
CA VAL A 81 5.28 14.14 26.20
C VAL A 81 6.19 15.14 25.50
N ASP A 82 6.39 16.32 26.08
CA ASP A 82 7.26 17.37 25.53
C ASP A 82 8.68 16.87 25.36
N TRP A 83 9.24 16.20 26.39
CA TRP A 83 10.56 15.59 26.29
C TRP A 83 10.63 14.57 25.14
N LEU A 84 9.66 13.65 25.06
CA LEU A 84 9.67 12.59 24.05
C LEU A 84 9.57 13.16 22.62
N MET A 85 8.75 14.21 22.42
CA MET A 85 8.63 14.91 21.14
C MET A 85 9.95 15.59 20.72
N THR A 86 10.80 16.00 21.66
CA THR A 86 12.13 16.56 21.34
C THR A 86 13.18 15.50 21.02
N GLN A 87 13.08 14.30 21.58
CA GLN A 87 14.08 13.24 21.39
C GLN A 87 13.78 12.34 20.18
N ASN A 88 12.52 12.20 19.78
CA ASN A 88 12.11 11.29 18.70
C ASN A 88 11.62 12.06 17.47
N GLU A 89 12.51 12.33 16.51
CA GLU A 89 12.18 12.98 15.23
C GLU A 89 11.11 12.23 14.41
N GLY A 90 10.88 10.95 14.70
CA GLY A 90 9.86 10.14 14.04
C GLY A 90 8.42 10.39 14.53
N LEU A 91 8.24 11.02 15.69
CA LEU A 91 6.91 11.27 16.25
C LEU A 91 6.18 12.40 15.53
N GLN A 92 4.91 12.16 15.25
CA GLN A 92 4.11 13.08 14.43
C GLN A 92 3.00 13.76 15.19
N SER A 93 2.59 13.21 16.33
CA SER A 93 1.56 13.79 17.18
C SER A 93 1.81 13.48 18.64
N ARG A 94 1.27 14.33 19.51
CA ARG A 94 1.29 14.11 20.97
C ARG A 94 0.54 12.83 21.35
N SER A 95 -0.48 12.44 20.58
CA SER A 95 -1.21 11.19 20.77
C SER A 95 -0.31 9.95 20.60
N GLN A 96 0.62 9.97 19.63
CA GLN A 96 1.62 8.88 19.51
C GLN A 96 2.55 8.82 20.72
N ALA A 97 2.97 9.99 21.23
CA ALA A 97 3.77 10.07 22.46
C ALA A 97 3.01 9.52 23.68
N VAL A 98 1.71 9.83 23.80
CA VAL A 98 0.82 9.25 24.81
C VAL A 98 0.80 7.74 24.71
N GLY A 99 0.68 7.17 23.50
CA GLY A 99 0.75 5.73 23.29
C GLY A 99 2.05 5.10 23.78
N ILE A 100 3.21 5.72 23.47
CA ILE A 100 4.51 5.26 23.95
C ILE A 100 4.58 5.26 25.48
N TRP A 101 4.12 6.33 26.13
CA TRP A 101 4.11 6.38 27.59
C TRP A 101 3.10 5.41 28.21
N GLN A 102 1.97 5.18 27.54
CA GLN A 102 0.97 4.20 27.95
C GLN A 102 1.56 2.78 28.01
N VAL A 103 2.48 2.40 27.11
CA VAL A 103 3.19 1.11 27.18
C VAL A 103 3.89 0.95 28.53
N LEU A 104 4.58 1.99 29.01
CA LEU A 104 5.27 1.93 30.31
C LEU A 104 4.29 1.94 31.50
N VAL A 105 3.11 2.53 31.34
CA VAL A 105 2.04 2.50 32.34
C VAL A 105 1.43 1.12 32.44
N ASP A 106 1.09 0.49 31.31
CA ASP A 106 0.49 -0.86 31.28
C ASP A 106 1.46 -1.92 31.84
N GLU A 107 2.77 -1.77 31.64
CA GLU A 107 3.80 -2.65 32.24
C GLU A 107 4.14 -2.29 33.70
N GLY A 108 3.55 -1.23 34.26
CA GLY A 108 3.78 -0.79 35.64
C GLY A 108 5.13 -0.15 35.92
N ILE A 109 5.93 0.11 34.88
CA ILE A 109 7.25 0.78 34.99
C ILE A 109 7.06 2.27 35.31
N LEU A 110 6.02 2.89 34.75
CA LEU A 110 5.61 4.26 35.01
C LEU A 110 4.23 4.26 35.70
N LEU A 111 4.15 4.74 36.93
CA LEU A 111 2.88 4.75 37.67
C LEU A 111 2.31 6.15 37.79
N HIS A 112 1.01 6.30 37.54
CA HIS A 112 0.30 7.50 37.94
C HIS A 112 0.24 7.60 39.47
N VAL A 113 0.46 8.78 40.04
CA VAL A 113 0.51 8.95 41.51
C VAL A 113 -0.82 8.68 42.21
N LYS A 114 -1.94 8.61 41.47
CA LYS A 114 -3.26 8.21 41.97
C LYS A 114 -3.71 6.82 41.48
N HIS A 115 -2.81 6.03 40.87
CA HIS A 115 -3.12 4.72 40.30
C HIS A 115 -4.19 4.74 39.20
N GLU A 116 -4.22 5.80 38.40
CA GLU A 116 -5.01 5.81 37.16
C GLU A 116 -4.31 4.93 36.11
N LEU A 117 -5.10 4.15 35.35
CA LEU A 117 -4.59 3.20 34.37
C LEU A 117 -4.20 3.84 33.03
N ASN A 118 -4.70 5.05 32.77
CA ASN A 118 -4.52 5.75 31.50
C ASN A 118 -3.51 6.88 31.68
N PHE A 119 -2.56 6.96 30.75
CA PHE A 119 -1.63 8.07 30.64
C PHE A 119 -2.36 9.29 30.06
N LEU A 120 -2.12 10.44 30.66
CA LEU A 120 -2.79 11.70 30.36
C LEU A 120 -1.75 12.79 30.13
N ASP A 121 -1.74 13.35 28.92
CA ASP A 121 -0.95 14.51 28.51
C ASP A 121 -1.49 15.81 29.14
N LYS A 122 -1.26 15.96 30.46
CA LYS A 122 -1.74 17.09 31.26
C LYS A 122 -0.69 17.51 32.30
N ASP A 123 -0.64 18.81 32.57
CA ASP A 123 0.25 19.40 33.57
C ASP A 123 -0.07 18.99 35.01
N THR A 124 -1.33 18.63 35.27
CA THR A 124 -1.86 18.30 36.60
C THR A 124 -1.90 16.81 36.91
N GLN A 125 -1.43 15.97 35.98
CA GLN A 125 -1.35 14.51 36.14
C GLN A 125 0.11 14.12 36.29
N PHE A 126 0.44 13.46 37.40
CA PHE A 126 1.83 13.20 37.78
C PHE A 126 2.15 11.72 37.75
N TYR A 127 3.34 11.39 37.28
CA TYR A 127 3.81 10.01 37.11
C TYR A 127 5.16 9.80 37.81
N ARG A 128 5.40 8.56 38.25
CA ARG A 128 6.62 8.13 38.94
C ARG A 128 7.15 6.83 38.35
N PHE A 129 8.43 6.84 37.97
CA PHE A 129 9.14 5.64 37.54
C PHE A 129 9.43 4.72 38.74
N GLN A 130 9.24 3.42 38.54
CA GLN A 130 9.56 2.39 39.52
C GLN A 130 11.04 1.94 39.39
N ASP A 131 11.95 2.89 39.56
CA ASP A 131 13.39 2.68 39.36
C ASP A 131 13.97 1.55 40.23
N SER A 132 13.64 1.51 41.52
CA SER A 132 14.13 0.46 42.44
C SER A 132 13.62 -0.94 42.09
N GLN A 133 12.43 -1.05 41.49
CA GLN A 133 11.82 -2.33 41.15
C GLN A 133 12.37 -2.88 39.83
N PHE A 134 12.63 -2.02 38.85
CA PHE A 134 13.06 -2.41 37.51
C PHE A 134 14.55 -2.17 37.23
N GLY A 135 15.28 -1.60 38.20
CA GLY A 135 16.71 -1.28 38.08
C GLY A 135 16.98 -0.34 36.92
N LEU A 136 16.40 0.87 36.96
CA LEU A 136 16.50 1.82 35.85
C LEU A 136 17.82 2.61 35.85
N ASN A 137 18.46 2.76 37.01
CA ASN A 137 19.77 3.41 37.17
C ASN A 137 20.97 2.58 36.66
N HIS A 138 20.99 2.18 35.37
CA HIS A 138 22.17 1.59 34.76
C HIS A 138 22.94 2.65 33.95
N ILE A 139 24.24 2.81 34.25
CA ILE A 139 25.15 3.71 33.54
C ILE A 139 25.75 2.93 32.35
N SER A 140 25.35 3.27 31.12
CA SER A 140 25.98 2.82 29.87
C SER A 140 27.07 3.80 29.44
N ASN A 141 28.03 3.38 28.61
CA ASN A 141 28.99 4.31 27.99
C ASN A 141 28.25 5.36 27.12
N GLU A 142 28.71 6.62 27.13
CA GLU A 142 28.07 7.75 26.41
C GLU A 142 27.87 7.50 24.89
N LYS A 143 28.72 6.67 24.27
CA LYS A 143 28.61 6.33 22.84
C LYS A 143 27.54 5.28 22.53
N ASP A 144 27.24 4.40 23.48
CA ASP A 144 26.26 3.32 23.30
C ASP A 144 24.84 3.78 23.71
N SER A 145 24.74 4.83 24.54
CA SER A 145 23.45 5.31 25.09
C SER A 145 22.52 5.93 24.03
N GLU A 146 23.03 6.65 23.03
CA GLU A 146 22.20 7.22 21.96
C GLU A 146 21.63 6.14 21.02
N ASP A 147 22.44 5.15 20.64
CA ASP A 147 22.02 4.07 19.76
C ASP A 147 21.01 3.15 20.48
N GLU A 148 21.24 2.86 21.77
CA GLU A 148 20.28 2.13 22.62
C GLU A 148 18.96 2.88 22.83
N LEU A 149 19.01 4.21 23.09
CA LEU A 149 17.81 5.03 23.18
C LEU A 149 16.99 4.94 21.88
N GLN A 150 17.67 5.00 20.76
CA GLN A 150 16.99 5.01 19.47
C GLN A 150 16.33 3.66 19.14
N GLU A 151 16.97 2.54 19.50
CA GLU A 151 16.38 1.20 19.43
C GLU A 151 15.17 1.08 20.38
N ALA A 152 15.32 1.59 21.61
CA ALA A 152 14.26 1.63 22.62
C ALA A 152 13.03 2.41 22.13
N LEU A 153 13.24 3.62 21.59
CA LEU A 153 12.18 4.44 21.02
C LEU A 153 11.52 3.79 19.81
N SER A 154 12.28 3.05 18.99
CA SER A 154 11.73 2.29 17.86
C SER A 154 10.79 1.19 18.35
N LEU A 155 11.21 0.41 19.35
CA LEU A 155 10.37 -0.63 19.96
C LEU A 155 9.10 -0.03 20.57
N LEU A 156 9.24 1.02 21.38
CA LEU A 156 8.09 1.66 22.03
C LEU A 156 7.14 2.30 21.01
N SER A 157 7.66 2.84 19.90
CA SER A 157 6.81 3.37 18.81
C SER A 157 6.02 2.28 18.08
N GLN A 158 6.53 1.03 18.06
CA GLN A 158 5.81 -0.12 17.51
C GLN A 158 4.68 -0.60 18.45
N LEU A 159 4.93 -0.60 19.76
CA LEU A 159 3.95 -1.02 20.77
C LEU A 159 2.93 0.07 21.14
N GLY A 160 3.33 1.33 20.98
CA GLY A 160 2.59 2.51 21.43
C GLY A 160 1.15 2.59 20.93
N PRO A 161 0.85 2.33 19.65
CA PRO A 161 -0.51 2.52 19.20
C PRO A 161 -1.49 1.40 19.62
N ASP A 162 -1.03 0.18 19.94
CA ASP A 162 -1.88 -0.86 20.56
C ASP A 162 -2.26 -0.46 22.00
N ALA A 163 -1.28 0.07 22.74
CA ALA A 163 -1.47 0.59 24.09
C ALA A 163 -2.42 1.81 24.08
N LEU A 164 -2.21 2.75 23.14
CA LEU A 164 -3.08 3.90 22.91
C LEU A 164 -4.52 3.46 22.59
N LEU A 165 -4.71 2.54 21.65
CA LEU A 165 -6.02 2.04 21.29
C LEU A 165 -6.72 1.41 22.49
N THR A 166 -6.04 0.54 23.24
CA THR A 166 -6.60 -0.11 24.43
C THR A 166 -7.01 0.92 25.48
N MET A 167 -6.17 1.94 25.71
CA MET A 167 -6.47 3.06 26.61
C MET A 167 -7.72 3.84 26.17
N ILE A 168 -7.87 4.11 24.87
CA ILE A 168 -9.02 4.81 24.30
C ILE A 168 -10.28 3.95 24.41
N LEU A 169 -10.18 2.66 24.10
CA LEU A 169 -11.28 1.71 24.14
C LEU A 169 -11.83 1.50 25.56
N ARG A 170 -11.01 1.66 26.60
CA ARG A 170 -11.43 1.70 28.02
C ARG A 170 -12.29 2.93 28.36
N LYS A 171 -12.27 4.00 27.57
CA LYS A 171 -13.16 5.16 27.77
C LYS A 171 -14.60 4.78 27.43
N CYS A 172 -15.55 5.37 28.16
CA CYS A 172 -16.96 5.30 27.77
C CYS A 172 -17.13 5.89 26.36
N PRO A 173 -17.95 5.31 25.47
CA PRO A 173 -18.15 5.81 24.12
C PRO A 173 -18.47 7.31 24.04
N SER A 174 -19.28 7.82 24.98
CA SER A 174 -19.66 9.25 25.08
C SER A 174 -18.53 10.20 25.49
N GLN A 175 -17.38 9.68 25.94
CA GLN A 175 -16.23 10.47 26.41
C GLN A 175 -15.08 10.50 25.40
N ARG A 176 -15.24 9.87 24.23
CA ARG A 176 -14.22 9.81 23.19
C ARG A 176 -14.18 11.13 22.42
N SER A 177 -12.99 11.69 22.25
CA SER A 177 -12.79 12.86 21.39
C SER A 177 -12.80 12.46 19.90
N PRO A 178 -12.93 13.41 18.96
CA PRO A 178 -12.80 13.12 17.54
C PRO A 178 -11.47 12.41 17.18
N GLU A 179 -10.37 12.78 17.85
CA GLU A 179 -9.06 12.12 17.66
C GLU A 179 -9.06 10.68 18.20
N ASP A 180 -9.77 10.42 19.31
CA ASP A 180 -9.94 9.07 19.84
C ASP A 180 -10.69 8.18 18.83
N LEU A 181 -11.76 8.71 18.23
CA LEU A 181 -12.57 8.01 17.22
C LEU A 181 -11.75 7.69 15.97
N GLU A 182 -10.91 8.62 15.53
CA GLU A 182 -10.01 8.41 14.39
C GLU A 182 -9.02 7.28 14.65
N VAL A 183 -8.45 7.20 15.87
CA VAL A 183 -7.55 6.10 16.24
C VAL A 183 -8.28 4.75 16.20
N ILE A 184 -9.50 4.66 16.76
CA ILE A 184 -10.28 3.42 16.69
C ILE A 184 -10.60 3.05 15.23
N TYR A 185 -11.04 4.03 14.43
CA TYR A 185 -11.38 3.84 13.03
C TYR A 185 -10.18 3.30 12.23
N GLU A 186 -9.01 3.89 12.40
CA GLU A 186 -7.76 3.44 11.75
C GLU A 186 -7.40 1.99 12.12
N GLU A 187 -7.62 1.58 13.36
CA GLU A 187 -7.38 0.20 13.79
C GLU A 187 -8.44 -0.76 13.24
N LEU A 188 -9.70 -0.35 13.14
CA LEU A 188 -10.76 -1.14 12.52
C LEU A 188 -10.48 -1.45 11.03
N LEU A 189 -9.69 -0.65 10.33
CA LEU A 189 -9.23 -0.97 8.97
C LEU A 189 -8.39 -2.27 8.91
N HIS A 190 -7.78 -2.66 10.02
CA HIS A 190 -6.90 -3.82 10.13
C HIS A 190 -7.60 -5.04 10.76
N VAL A 191 -8.80 -4.88 11.29
CA VAL A 191 -9.57 -5.97 11.93
C VAL A 191 -10.32 -6.78 10.88
N LYS A 192 -10.03 -8.09 10.78
CA LYS A 192 -10.64 -9.01 9.80
C LYS A 192 -12.17 -8.99 9.85
N ALA A 193 -12.76 -9.01 11.06
CA ALA A 193 -14.22 -8.92 11.25
C ALA A 193 -14.82 -7.61 10.72
N ALA A 194 -14.06 -6.52 10.64
CA ALA A 194 -14.52 -5.23 10.11
C ALA A 194 -14.13 -4.98 8.64
N ALA A 195 -13.35 -5.88 8.04
CA ALA A 195 -12.80 -5.70 6.69
C ALA A 195 -13.88 -5.60 5.60
N HIS A 196 -15.04 -6.25 5.80
CA HIS A 196 -16.16 -6.24 4.85
C HIS A 196 -17.17 -5.09 5.10
N LEU A 197 -16.98 -4.31 6.16
CA LEU A 197 -17.88 -3.21 6.52
C LEU A 197 -17.50 -1.94 5.74
N SER A 198 -18.51 -1.14 5.37
CA SER A 198 -18.27 0.15 4.71
C SER A 198 -17.54 1.13 5.62
N SER A 199 -16.94 2.17 5.02
CA SER A 199 -16.26 3.22 5.80
C SER A 199 -17.20 3.94 6.75
N SER A 200 -18.45 4.17 6.34
CA SER A 200 -19.52 4.76 7.15
C SER A 200 -19.86 3.88 8.36
N VAL A 201 -20.03 2.58 8.17
CA VAL A 201 -20.27 1.63 9.27
C VAL A 201 -19.10 1.60 10.24
N ARG A 202 -17.84 1.55 9.76
CA ARG A 202 -16.67 1.56 10.65
C ARG A 202 -16.57 2.82 11.49
N LYS A 203 -16.91 4.00 10.93
CA LYS A 203 -16.95 5.27 11.67
C LYS A 203 -18.00 5.24 12.78
N GLU A 204 -19.21 4.77 12.48
CA GLU A 204 -20.26 4.59 13.50
C GLU A 204 -19.85 3.57 14.56
N LEU A 205 -19.22 2.46 14.17
CA LEU A 205 -18.70 1.46 15.09
C LEU A 205 -17.64 2.05 16.03
N ALA A 206 -16.69 2.84 15.52
CA ALA A 206 -15.69 3.50 16.35
C ALA A 206 -16.33 4.35 17.47
N ALA A 207 -17.48 4.95 17.19
CA ALA A 207 -18.25 5.77 18.14
C ALA A 207 -19.00 4.97 19.21
N VAL A 208 -19.28 3.67 19.01
CA VAL A 208 -20.10 2.87 19.94
C VAL A 208 -19.41 1.65 20.54
N LEU A 209 -18.30 1.17 19.95
CA LEU A 209 -17.64 -0.06 20.40
C LEU A 209 -17.30 0.01 21.89
N VAL A 210 -17.66 -1.03 22.65
CA VAL A 210 -17.36 -1.16 24.07
C VAL A 210 -16.24 -2.18 24.24
N PHE A 211 -15.22 -1.85 25.04
CA PHE A 211 -14.18 -2.80 25.40
C PHE A 211 -14.61 -3.66 26.57
N GLU A 212 -14.53 -4.98 26.41
CA GLU A 212 -14.87 -5.94 27.45
C GLU A 212 -13.69 -6.91 27.67
N SER A 213 -13.29 -7.10 28.92
CA SER A 213 -12.13 -7.93 29.28
C SER A 213 -12.48 -8.93 30.36
N HIS A 214 -11.98 -10.15 30.21
CA HIS A 214 -12.27 -11.26 31.11
C HIS A 214 -10.97 -11.97 31.49
N ALA A 215 -10.70 -12.09 32.78
CA ALA A 215 -9.40 -12.57 33.26
C ALA A 215 -9.22 -14.09 33.18
N LYS A 216 -10.30 -14.88 33.29
CA LYS A 216 -10.21 -16.33 33.53
C LYS A 216 -10.76 -17.17 32.38
N ALA A 217 -10.00 -18.18 31.97
CA ALA A 217 -10.46 -19.27 31.11
C ALA A 217 -11.66 -19.98 31.74
N GLY A 218 -12.55 -20.53 30.91
CA GLY A 218 -13.77 -21.19 31.36
C GLY A 218 -14.92 -20.24 31.69
N THR A 219 -14.71 -18.92 31.67
CA THR A 219 -15.80 -17.95 31.84
C THR A 219 -16.80 -18.08 30.70
N VAL A 220 -18.09 -18.22 31.04
CA VAL A 220 -19.18 -18.28 30.05
C VAL A 220 -19.61 -16.85 29.71
N LEU A 221 -19.48 -16.47 28.44
CA LEU A 221 -19.83 -15.13 27.98
C LEU A 221 -21.36 -15.00 27.75
N PHE A 222 -21.97 -16.04 27.19
CA PHE A 222 -23.42 -16.25 27.16
C PHE A 222 -23.72 -17.73 26.88
N SER A 223 -24.93 -18.17 27.23
CA SER A 223 -25.40 -19.54 27.05
C SER A 223 -26.33 -19.67 25.86
N GLN A 224 -26.36 -20.87 25.27
CA GLN A 224 -27.39 -21.25 24.30
C GLN A 224 -28.78 -21.07 24.92
N GLY A 225 -29.70 -20.44 24.18
CA GLY A 225 -31.05 -20.13 24.64
C GLY A 225 -31.18 -18.72 25.26
N ASP A 226 -30.09 -18.04 25.58
CA ASP A 226 -30.15 -16.66 26.08
C ASP A 226 -30.68 -15.70 25.01
N LYS A 227 -31.22 -14.55 25.43
CA LYS A 227 -31.58 -13.48 24.49
C LYS A 227 -30.32 -12.88 23.87
N GLY A 228 -30.34 -12.61 22.57
CA GLY A 228 -29.25 -11.91 21.90
C GLY A 228 -29.17 -10.44 22.29
N THR A 229 -28.15 -10.06 23.08
CA THR A 229 -27.97 -8.67 23.55
C THR A 229 -26.85 -7.90 22.87
N SER A 230 -25.82 -8.60 22.37
CA SER A 230 -24.61 -7.97 21.84
C SER A 230 -23.93 -8.80 20.73
N TRP A 231 -23.17 -8.13 19.88
CA TRP A 231 -22.23 -8.71 18.92
C TRP A 231 -20.81 -8.50 19.43
N TYR A 232 -19.92 -9.47 19.22
CA TYR A 232 -18.56 -9.47 19.77
C TYR A 232 -17.53 -9.72 18.67
N ILE A 233 -16.42 -9.01 18.74
CA ILE A 233 -15.18 -9.25 17.99
C ILE A 233 -14.10 -9.63 18.99
N ILE A 234 -13.36 -10.71 18.73
CA ILE A 234 -12.26 -11.16 19.59
C ILE A 234 -11.05 -10.27 19.33
N TRP A 235 -10.74 -9.41 20.29
CA TRP A 235 -9.58 -8.52 20.23
C TRP A 235 -8.30 -9.22 20.71
N LYS A 236 -8.42 -10.10 21.70
CA LYS A 236 -7.31 -10.90 22.21
C LYS A 236 -7.84 -12.21 22.79
N GLY A 237 -7.14 -13.30 22.51
CA GLY A 237 -7.42 -14.62 23.05
C GLY A 237 -8.33 -15.45 22.15
N SER A 238 -9.00 -16.43 22.75
CA SER A 238 -9.81 -17.41 22.03
C SER A 238 -11.00 -17.90 22.86
N VAL A 239 -12.04 -18.36 22.15
CA VAL A 239 -13.28 -18.86 22.75
C VAL A 239 -13.74 -20.15 22.08
N ASN A 240 -14.37 -21.02 22.86
CA ASN A 240 -15.01 -22.24 22.39
C ASN A 240 -16.49 -21.99 22.12
N VAL A 241 -16.99 -22.49 20.98
CA VAL A 241 -18.40 -22.47 20.59
C VAL A 241 -19.00 -23.83 20.87
N ILE A 242 -19.95 -23.92 21.80
CA ILE A 242 -20.52 -25.17 22.29
C ILE A 242 -22.03 -25.19 22.02
N THR A 243 -22.56 -26.33 21.56
CA THR A 243 -24.01 -26.51 21.36
C THR A 243 -24.52 -27.76 22.06
N HIS A 244 -25.74 -27.69 22.58
CA HIS A 244 -26.44 -28.83 23.17
C HIS A 244 -26.58 -29.95 22.13
N GLY A 245 -26.13 -31.15 22.49
CA GLY A 245 -26.18 -32.33 21.63
C GLY A 245 -24.99 -32.54 20.69
N LYS A 246 -24.16 -31.52 20.42
CA LYS A 246 -22.93 -31.67 19.62
C LYS A 246 -21.63 -31.41 20.40
N GLY A 247 -21.72 -30.80 21.58
CA GLY A 247 -20.53 -30.43 22.36
C GLY A 247 -19.77 -29.27 21.71
N LEU A 248 -18.44 -29.34 21.70
CA LEU A 248 -17.56 -28.34 21.08
C LEU A 248 -17.69 -28.39 19.55
N VAL A 249 -18.22 -27.32 18.96
CA VAL A 249 -18.43 -27.19 17.50
C VAL A 249 -17.19 -26.63 16.82
N THR A 250 -16.65 -25.53 17.36
CA THR A 250 -15.45 -24.86 16.84
C THR A 250 -14.79 -24.00 17.91
N THR A 251 -13.58 -23.53 17.64
CA THR A 251 -12.86 -22.53 18.44
C THR A 251 -12.63 -21.29 17.58
N LEU A 252 -12.98 -20.13 18.11
CA LEU A 252 -12.76 -18.84 17.48
C LEU A 252 -11.55 -18.14 18.10
N HIS A 253 -10.80 -17.41 17.28
CA HIS A 253 -9.54 -16.76 17.66
C HIS A 253 -9.58 -15.25 17.37
N GLU A 254 -8.52 -14.56 17.77
CA GLU A 254 -8.30 -13.14 17.52
C GLU A 254 -8.64 -12.72 16.07
N GLY A 255 -9.37 -11.62 15.94
CA GLY A 255 -9.86 -11.06 14.68
C GLY A 255 -11.17 -11.67 14.16
N GLU A 256 -11.65 -12.77 14.74
CA GLU A 256 -12.97 -13.36 14.42
C GLU A 256 -14.08 -12.76 15.28
N ASP A 257 -15.32 -12.89 14.82
CA ASP A 257 -16.51 -12.33 15.48
C ASP A 257 -17.61 -13.38 15.69
N PHE A 258 -18.54 -13.09 16.60
CA PHE A 258 -19.67 -13.96 16.90
C PHE A 258 -20.86 -13.20 17.52
N GLY A 259 -22.03 -13.84 17.47
CA GLY A 259 -23.24 -13.36 18.15
C GLY A 259 -24.16 -12.46 17.32
N GLN A 260 -23.83 -12.17 16.07
CA GLN A 260 -24.67 -11.32 15.19
C GLN A 260 -26.05 -11.93 14.85
N LEU A 261 -26.14 -13.25 14.68
CA LEU A 261 -27.36 -13.93 14.21
C LEU A 261 -28.57 -13.71 15.12
N ALA A 262 -28.36 -13.71 16.44
CA ALA A 262 -29.41 -13.51 17.43
C ALA A 262 -29.93 -12.05 17.44
N LEU A 263 -29.11 -11.10 17.00
CA LEU A 263 -29.52 -9.70 16.88
C LEU A 263 -30.39 -9.46 15.65
N LEU A 264 -30.01 -10.06 14.52
CA LEU A 264 -30.69 -9.91 13.23
C LEU A 264 -32.06 -10.59 13.20
N ASN A 265 -32.14 -11.82 13.71
CA ASN A 265 -33.35 -12.65 13.57
C ASN A 265 -34.28 -12.59 14.80
N GLU A 266 -33.89 -11.82 15.82
CA GLU A 266 -34.53 -11.77 17.14
C GLU A 266 -34.74 -13.15 17.79
N GLN A 267 -33.85 -14.10 17.48
CA GLN A 267 -33.88 -15.46 18.01
C GLN A 267 -32.97 -15.62 19.24
N PRO A 268 -33.20 -16.63 20.10
CA PRO A 268 -32.28 -17.00 21.15
C PRO A 268 -30.88 -17.38 20.63
N ARG A 269 -29.86 -17.30 21.48
CA ARG A 269 -28.49 -17.73 21.17
C ARG A 269 -28.48 -19.20 20.73
N ALA A 270 -27.89 -19.48 19.57
CA ALA A 270 -27.79 -20.85 19.02
C ALA A 270 -26.69 -21.70 19.68
N ALA A 271 -25.76 -21.08 20.40
CA ALA A 271 -24.61 -21.72 21.02
C ALA A 271 -24.19 -20.99 22.31
N THR A 272 -23.50 -21.70 23.20
CA THR A 272 -22.81 -21.18 24.38
C THR A 272 -21.38 -20.81 24.00
N ILE A 273 -20.91 -19.64 24.46
CA ILE A 273 -19.54 -19.17 24.24
C ILE A 273 -18.79 -19.22 25.57
N ILE A 274 -17.66 -19.93 25.58
CA ILE A 274 -16.81 -20.10 26.77
C ILE A 274 -15.39 -19.69 26.44
N LEU A 275 -14.76 -18.89 27.29
CA LEU A 275 -13.36 -18.52 27.15
C LEU A 275 -12.45 -19.75 27.19
N ARG A 276 -11.53 -19.84 26.24
CA ARG A 276 -10.57 -20.94 26.15
C ARG A 276 -9.30 -20.66 26.95
N GLU A 277 -8.92 -19.40 27.09
CA GLU A 277 -7.71 -18.96 27.77
C GLU A 277 -7.96 -17.77 28.70
N ASP A 278 -6.96 -17.45 29.51
CA ASP A 278 -6.98 -16.32 30.44
C ASP A 278 -6.78 -14.99 29.69
N ASN A 279 -7.28 -13.90 30.28
CA ASN A 279 -7.12 -12.53 29.78
C ASN A 279 -7.61 -12.30 28.34
N CYS A 280 -8.79 -12.81 27.99
CA CYS A 280 -9.43 -12.49 26.71
C CYS A 280 -9.99 -11.06 26.70
N HIS A 281 -9.92 -10.42 25.53
CA HIS A 281 -10.42 -9.07 25.29
C HIS A 281 -11.36 -9.09 24.09
N PHE A 282 -12.46 -8.36 24.17
CA PHE A 282 -13.50 -8.30 23.16
C PHE A 282 -13.88 -6.85 22.87
N LEU A 283 -14.18 -6.58 21.60
CA LEU A 283 -14.94 -5.38 21.22
C LEU A 283 -16.41 -5.78 21.10
N ARG A 284 -17.28 -5.10 21.84
CA ARG A 284 -18.70 -5.41 21.93
C ARG A 284 -19.53 -4.27 21.33
N VAL A 285 -20.55 -4.63 20.56
CA VAL A 285 -21.59 -3.70 20.10
C VAL A 285 -22.93 -4.18 20.65
N ASP A 286 -23.63 -3.31 21.36
CA ASP A 286 -24.91 -3.65 21.98
C ASP A 286 -26.06 -3.61 20.95
N LYS A 287 -27.13 -4.40 21.19
CA LYS A 287 -28.23 -4.59 20.23
C LYS A 287 -28.84 -3.27 19.75
N GLN A 288 -28.98 -2.28 20.64
CA GLN A 288 -29.56 -0.98 20.30
C GLN A 288 -28.69 -0.24 19.29
N ASP A 289 -27.38 -0.16 19.53
CA ASP A 289 -26.43 0.47 18.62
C ASP A 289 -26.29 -0.32 17.32
N PHE A 290 -26.23 -1.66 17.39
CA PHE A 290 -26.17 -2.51 16.21
C PHE A 290 -27.36 -2.26 15.26
N ILE A 291 -28.58 -2.24 15.80
CA ILE A 291 -29.80 -1.96 15.02
C ILE A 291 -29.82 -0.50 14.55
N ARG A 292 -29.41 0.45 15.39
CA ARG A 292 -29.33 1.88 15.01
C ARG A 292 -28.41 2.07 13.82
N ILE A 293 -27.20 1.51 13.86
CA ILE A 293 -26.22 1.60 12.76
C ILE A 293 -26.81 1.01 11.47
N LEU A 294 -27.44 -0.17 11.53
CA LEU A 294 -28.08 -0.76 10.35
C LEU A 294 -29.20 0.13 9.79
N LYS A 295 -30.01 0.73 10.65
CA LYS A 295 -31.07 1.67 10.25
C LYS A 295 -30.50 2.96 9.66
N ASP A 296 -29.44 3.49 10.24
CA ASP A 296 -28.78 4.72 9.79
C ASP A 296 -28.14 4.51 8.41
N VAL A 297 -27.53 3.34 8.17
CA VAL A 297 -27.02 2.97 6.84
C VAL A 297 -28.15 2.88 5.82
N GLU A 298 -29.24 2.19 6.13
CA GLU A 298 -30.38 2.08 5.20
C GLU A 298 -31.05 3.45 4.98
N ALA A 299 -31.17 4.29 6.01
CA ALA A 299 -31.74 5.63 5.91
C ALA A 299 -30.85 6.60 5.10
N ASN A 300 -29.53 6.39 5.11
CA ASN A 300 -28.58 7.14 4.29
C ASN A 300 -28.39 6.54 2.90
N THR A 301 -28.99 5.39 2.61
CA THR A 301 -28.94 4.71 1.31
C THR A 301 -30.19 5.04 0.50
N VAL A 302 -30.01 5.47 -0.74
CA VAL A 302 -31.09 5.68 -1.70
C VAL A 302 -30.95 4.65 -2.82
N ARG A 303 -31.99 3.85 -3.03
CA ARG A 303 -32.08 2.88 -4.12
C ARG A 303 -33.06 3.39 -5.18
N LEU A 304 -32.57 3.60 -6.39
CA LEU A 304 -33.41 3.88 -7.56
C LEU A 304 -33.79 2.56 -8.21
N GLU A 305 -35.09 2.39 -8.49
CA GLU A 305 -35.63 1.19 -9.13
C GLU A 305 -36.28 1.51 -10.47
N GLU A 306 -36.05 0.65 -11.46
CA GLU A 306 -36.74 0.66 -12.73
C GLU A 306 -37.33 -0.73 -13.00
N HIS A 307 -38.61 -0.78 -13.35
CA HIS A 307 -39.35 -2.03 -13.58
C HIS A 307 -39.21 -3.05 -12.42
N GLY A 308 -39.22 -2.56 -11.18
CA GLY A 308 -39.10 -3.37 -9.96
C GLY A 308 -37.71 -3.98 -9.73
N LYS A 309 -36.67 -3.45 -10.39
CA LYS A 309 -35.28 -3.84 -10.16
C LYS A 309 -34.48 -2.61 -9.73
N THR A 310 -33.65 -2.77 -8.71
CA THR A 310 -32.67 -1.73 -8.34
C THR A 310 -31.67 -1.53 -9.47
N VAL A 311 -31.48 -0.28 -9.88
CA VAL A 311 -30.57 0.11 -10.97
C VAL A 311 -29.47 1.06 -10.53
N LEU A 312 -29.65 1.78 -9.41
CA LEU A 312 -28.64 2.64 -8.82
C LEU A 312 -28.79 2.67 -7.30
N VAL A 313 -27.68 2.62 -6.60
CA VAL A 313 -27.57 2.70 -5.14
C VAL A 313 -26.64 3.86 -4.82
N LEU A 314 -27.15 4.80 -4.05
CA LEU A 314 -26.48 6.01 -3.64
C LEU A 314 -26.37 6.02 -2.12
N GLU A 315 -25.26 6.52 -1.57
CA GLU A 315 -25.10 6.74 -0.13
C GLU A 315 -24.86 8.22 0.15
N LYS A 316 -25.47 8.75 1.20
CA LYS A 316 -25.31 10.15 1.60
C LYS A 316 -23.93 10.40 2.20
N SER A 317 -23.20 11.39 1.67
CA SER A 317 -21.89 11.78 2.18
C SER A 317 -21.97 12.43 3.56
N ALA A 318 -21.13 11.97 4.49
CA ALA A 318 -21.06 12.44 5.88
C ALA A 318 -20.57 13.89 6.02
N ASP A 319 -19.82 14.42 5.05
CA ASP A 319 -19.21 15.77 5.10
C ASP A 319 -20.21 16.91 4.80
N SER A 320 -21.50 16.61 4.60
CA SER A 320 -22.50 17.56 4.12
C SER A 320 -23.25 18.36 5.22
N THR A 321 -22.81 18.27 6.48
CA THR A 321 -23.51 18.93 7.60
C THR A 321 -23.23 20.42 7.77
N GLU A 322 -22.32 21.06 7.01
CA GLU A 322 -21.92 22.45 7.32
C GLU A 322 -22.09 23.53 6.22
N GLN A 323 -22.64 23.27 5.03
CA GLN A 323 -22.89 24.36 4.07
C GLN A 323 -24.28 24.32 3.43
N GLY A 324 -25.17 25.18 3.93
CA GLY A 324 -26.43 25.53 3.29
C GLY A 324 -26.18 26.42 2.07
N GLY A 325 -26.21 25.84 0.87
CA GLY A 325 -26.14 26.55 -0.40
C GLY A 325 -26.55 25.63 -1.55
N ALA A 326 -27.43 26.12 -2.43
CA ALA A 326 -28.13 25.33 -3.44
C ALA A 326 -27.20 24.53 -4.38
N GLY A 327 -27.34 23.20 -4.34
CA GLY A 327 -26.67 22.23 -5.21
C GLY A 327 -26.98 20.81 -4.76
N ASN A 328 -28.21 20.32 -5.00
CA ASN A 328 -28.73 19.09 -4.41
C ASN A 328 -28.00 17.78 -4.82
N SER A 329 -27.19 17.76 -5.90
CA SER A 329 -26.55 16.51 -6.37
C SER A 329 -25.19 16.21 -5.73
N SER A 330 -24.58 17.15 -5.00
CA SER A 330 -23.29 16.97 -4.32
C SER A 330 -23.34 16.11 -3.04
N LYS A 331 -24.55 15.71 -2.61
CA LYS A 331 -24.78 15.11 -1.28
C LYS A 331 -24.66 13.59 -1.26
N TYR A 332 -24.73 12.94 -2.41
CA TYR A 332 -24.78 11.48 -2.52
C TYR A 332 -23.63 10.97 -3.38
N THR A 333 -23.04 9.84 -2.97
CA THR A 333 -22.00 9.12 -3.69
C THR A 333 -22.56 7.83 -4.27
N VAL A 334 -22.14 7.48 -5.48
CA VAL A 334 -22.56 6.25 -6.14
C VAL A 334 -21.85 5.06 -5.52
N MET A 335 -22.61 4.11 -4.97
CA MET A 335 -22.08 2.87 -4.38
C MET A 335 -22.10 1.74 -5.40
N SER A 336 -23.23 1.56 -6.07
CA SER A 336 -23.36 0.57 -7.14
C SER A 336 -24.46 0.94 -8.14
N GLY A 337 -24.37 0.48 -9.38
CA GLY A 337 -25.44 0.70 -10.36
C GLY A 337 -25.22 -0.02 -11.68
N THR A 338 -26.19 0.07 -12.59
CA THR A 338 -25.98 -0.33 -13.98
C THR A 338 -25.06 0.68 -14.67
N PRO A 339 -24.24 0.26 -15.64
CA PRO A 339 -23.33 1.17 -16.36
C PRO A 339 -24.02 2.45 -16.86
N GLU A 340 -25.21 2.31 -17.45
CA GLU A 340 -26.01 3.41 -18.00
C GLU A 340 -26.49 4.36 -16.91
N LYS A 341 -26.96 3.85 -15.76
CA LYS A 341 -27.45 4.69 -14.67
C LYS A 341 -26.34 5.40 -13.91
N ILE A 342 -25.17 4.77 -13.81
CA ILE A 342 -23.97 5.45 -13.30
C ILE A 342 -23.61 6.61 -14.23
N LEU A 343 -23.54 6.37 -15.55
CA LEU A 343 -23.24 7.42 -16.53
C LEU A 343 -24.25 8.57 -16.47
N GLU A 344 -25.55 8.25 -16.48
CA GLU A 344 -26.64 9.23 -16.39
C GLU A 344 -26.51 10.11 -15.14
N HIS A 345 -26.31 9.49 -13.97
CA HIS A 345 -26.16 10.22 -12.71
C HIS A 345 -24.90 11.09 -12.68
N LEU A 346 -23.76 10.58 -13.16
CA LEU A 346 -22.50 11.33 -13.12
C LEU A 346 -22.45 12.49 -14.13
N LEU A 347 -23.17 12.39 -15.24
CA LEU A 347 -23.40 13.52 -16.15
C LEU A 347 -24.13 14.69 -15.48
N GLU A 348 -24.90 14.43 -14.41
CA GLU A 348 -25.55 15.48 -13.62
C GLU A 348 -24.64 16.10 -12.56
N THR A 349 -23.66 15.34 -12.04
CA THR A 349 -22.81 15.76 -10.91
C THR A 349 -21.43 16.27 -11.34
N ILE A 350 -21.03 16.14 -12.62
CA ILE A 350 -19.81 16.69 -13.24
C ILE A 350 -18.48 16.07 -12.73
N LYS A 351 -18.50 15.17 -11.74
CA LYS A 351 -17.32 14.41 -11.29
C LYS A 351 -17.15 13.14 -12.11
N LEU A 352 -16.40 13.21 -13.20
CA LEU A 352 -16.31 12.15 -14.21
C LEU A 352 -14.97 11.40 -14.23
N ASP A 353 -13.93 11.87 -13.53
CA ASP A 353 -12.57 11.33 -13.66
C ASP A 353 -12.49 9.84 -13.28
N ASP A 354 -13.06 9.45 -12.14
CA ASP A 354 -13.08 8.04 -11.69
C ASP A 354 -13.86 7.14 -12.66
N PHE A 355 -14.97 7.64 -13.21
CA PHE A 355 -15.76 6.93 -14.21
C PHE A 355 -14.96 6.75 -15.50
N LEU A 356 -14.40 7.83 -16.04
CA LEU A 356 -13.67 7.80 -17.31
C LEU A 356 -12.41 6.92 -17.22
N LEU A 357 -11.70 6.93 -16.10
CA LEU A 357 -10.56 6.03 -15.91
C LEU A 357 -10.97 4.55 -15.97
N THR A 358 -12.09 4.21 -15.34
CA THR A 358 -12.47 2.82 -15.08
C THR A 358 -13.57 2.29 -15.98
N HIS A 359 -14.16 3.12 -16.85
CA HIS A 359 -15.34 2.73 -17.65
C HIS A 359 -15.09 1.44 -18.42
N LYS A 360 -13.89 1.23 -19.01
CA LYS A 360 -13.58 0.02 -19.79
C LYS A 360 -13.70 -1.29 -18.99
N VAL A 361 -13.72 -1.24 -17.65
CA VAL A 361 -13.91 -2.41 -16.77
C VAL A 361 -15.35 -2.92 -16.80
N PHE A 362 -16.33 -2.02 -16.92
CA PHE A 362 -17.76 -2.34 -16.76
C PHE A 362 -18.67 -1.79 -17.88
N MET A 363 -18.15 -0.89 -18.71
CA MET A 363 -18.79 -0.22 -19.85
C MET A 363 -17.76 -0.04 -20.97
N PRO A 364 -17.57 -1.05 -21.84
CA PRO A 364 -16.67 -0.95 -22.99
C PRO A 364 -17.00 0.24 -23.89
N SER A 365 -16.03 0.69 -24.71
CA SER A 365 -16.21 1.85 -25.60
C SER A 365 -17.43 1.71 -26.51
N SER A 366 -17.76 0.50 -26.99
CA SER A 366 -18.98 0.24 -27.76
C SER A 366 -20.26 0.63 -27.02
N GLN A 367 -20.36 0.27 -25.74
CA GLN A 367 -21.52 0.57 -24.90
C GLN A 367 -21.54 2.05 -24.51
N LEU A 368 -20.40 2.63 -24.15
CA LEU A 368 -20.29 4.04 -23.80
C LEU A 368 -20.66 4.95 -24.98
N CYS A 369 -20.04 4.72 -26.15
CA CYS A 369 -20.32 5.50 -27.36
C CYS A 369 -21.79 5.38 -27.76
N HIS A 370 -22.38 4.18 -27.71
CA HIS A 370 -23.80 3.99 -27.98
C HIS A 370 -24.70 4.75 -26.99
N ALA A 371 -24.40 4.69 -25.69
CA ALA A 371 -25.17 5.41 -24.66
C ALA A 371 -25.10 6.93 -24.86
N LEU A 372 -23.91 7.47 -25.16
CA LEU A 372 -23.72 8.89 -25.44
C LEU A 372 -24.44 9.31 -26.74
N GLN A 373 -24.40 8.48 -27.79
CA GLN A 373 -25.14 8.72 -29.03
C GLN A 373 -26.65 8.74 -28.81
N HIS A 374 -27.19 7.95 -27.88
CA HIS A 374 -28.62 7.95 -27.57
C HIS A 374 -29.04 9.14 -26.68
N GLN A 375 -28.16 9.59 -25.77
CA GLN A 375 -28.42 10.76 -24.92
C GLN A 375 -28.26 12.09 -25.69
N TYR A 376 -27.35 12.16 -26.65
CA TYR A 376 -27.07 13.38 -27.42
C TYR A 376 -28.28 13.98 -28.19
N PRO A 377 -29.20 13.18 -28.78
CA PRO A 377 -30.44 13.65 -29.40
C PRO A 377 -31.66 13.68 -28.46
N ALA A 378 -31.52 13.42 -27.15
CA ALA A 378 -32.65 13.28 -26.24
C ALA A 378 -33.53 14.55 -26.21
N GLN A 379 -34.83 14.39 -26.52
CA GLN A 379 -35.84 15.45 -26.48
C GLN A 379 -36.71 15.29 -25.23
N LEU A 380 -37.04 16.39 -24.56
CA LEU A 380 -38.06 16.39 -23.51
C LEU A 380 -39.43 16.10 -24.14
N ALA A 381 -40.13 15.09 -23.62
CA ALA A 381 -41.47 14.72 -24.07
C ALA A 381 -42.53 15.76 -23.70
N GLU A 382 -42.34 16.48 -22.58
CA GLU A 382 -43.29 17.45 -22.03
C GLU A 382 -42.57 18.78 -21.67
N GLY A 383 -43.30 19.89 -21.69
CA GLY A 383 -42.78 21.24 -21.40
C GLY A 383 -42.96 22.23 -22.55
N SER A 384 -42.71 23.51 -22.28
CA SER A 384 -42.71 24.58 -23.28
C SER A 384 -41.55 24.42 -24.28
N GLU A 385 -41.68 24.99 -25.48
CA GLU A 385 -40.61 24.94 -26.50
C GLU A 385 -39.29 25.56 -26.01
N GLN A 386 -39.36 26.55 -25.11
CA GLN A 386 -38.19 27.15 -24.46
C GLN A 386 -37.52 26.18 -23.49
N GLU A 387 -38.28 25.47 -22.66
CA GLU A 387 -37.76 24.45 -21.74
C GLU A 387 -37.16 23.25 -22.48
N LYS A 388 -37.81 22.79 -23.55
CA LYS A 388 -37.27 21.73 -24.43
C LYS A 388 -35.94 22.14 -25.03
N THR A 389 -35.86 23.36 -25.57
CA THR A 389 -34.62 23.89 -26.17
C THR A 389 -33.50 24.02 -25.14
N ALA A 390 -33.81 24.54 -23.94
CA ALA A 390 -32.84 24.69 -22.86
C ALA A 390 -32.33 23.34 -22.34
N TYR A 391 -33.21 22.35 -22.19
CA TYR A 391 -32.85 21.00 -21.78
C TYR A 391 -31.93 20.32 -22.80
N VAL A 392 -32.31 20.35 -24.08
CA VAL A 392 -31.50 19.77 -25.16
C VAL A 392 -30.10 20.41 -25.19
N LEU A 393 -30.02 21.72 -25.01
CA LEU A 393 -28.74 22.43 -24.94
C LEU A 393 -27.90 21.97 -23.73
N ASN A 394 -28.51 21.84 -22.55
CA ASN A 394 -27.83 21.39 -21.33
C ASN A 394 -27.28 19.97 -21.46
N ILE A 395 -28.08 19.02 -21.97
CA ILE A 395 -27.63 17.64 -22.22
C ILE A 395 -26.46 17.61 -23.21
N LYS A 396 -26.56 18.36 -24.33
CA LYS A 396 -25.46 18.46 -25.30
C LYS A 396 -24.19 19.01 -24.66
N GLN A 397 -24.28 20.07 -23.85
CA GLN A 397 -23.13 20.65 -23.15
C GLN A 397 -22.48 19.64 -22.19
N LYS A 398 -23.28 18.89 -21.42
CA LYS A 398 -22.79 17.83 -20.52
C LYS A 398 -22.07 16.72 -21.27
N VAL A 399 -22.65 16.23 -22.37
CA VAL A 399 -22.03 15.18 -23.20
C VAL A 399 -20.73 15.69 -23.83
N VAL A 400 -20.73 16.90 -24.40
CA VAL A 400 -19.50 17.50 -24.97
C VAL A 400 -18.43 17.68 -23.90
N LYS A 401 -18.81 18.09 -22.69
CA LYS A 401 -17.87 18.21 -21.56
C LYS A 401 -17.28 16.86 -21.16
N LEU A 402 -18.10 15.82 -21.04
CA LEU A 402 -17.65 14.46 -20.75
C LEU A 402 -16.69 13.96 -21.83
N VAL A 403 -17.05 14.12 -23.11
CA VAL A 403 -16.21 13.74 -24.24
C VAL A 403 -14.89 14.52 -24.24
N GLY A 404 -14.92 15.82 -23.93
CA GLY A 404 -13.72 16.63 -23.79
C GLY A 404 -12.80 16.12 -22.67
N GLN A 405 -13.36 15.73 -21.52
CA GLN A 405 -12.60 15.12 -20.42
C GLN A 405 -12.06 13.73 -20.79
N TRP A 406 -12.84 12.92 -21.51
CA TRP A 406 -12.43 11.60 -22.00
C TRP A 406 -11.25 11.71 -22.98
N VAL A 407 -11.32 12.67 -23.91
CA VAL A 407 -10.24 12.99 -24.85
C VAL A 407 -9.00 13.50 -24.12
N ALA A 408 -9.18 14.38 -23.13
CA ALA A 408 -8.06 14.88 -22.32
C ALA A 408 -7.38 13.77 -21.50
N LEU A 409 -8.17 12.83 -20.96
CA LEU A 409 -7.65 11.73 -20.13
C LEU A 409 -6.91 10.67 -20.95
N PHE A 410 -7.46 10.22 -22.08
CA PHE A 410 -6.86 9.12 -22.85
C PHE A 410 -5.89 9.60 -23.95
N GLY A 411 -6.07 10.82 -24.47
CA GLY A 411 -5.23 11.41 -25.51
C GLY A 411 -5.03 10.46 -26.70
N LEU A 412 -3.78 10.12 -26.98
CA LEU A 412 -3.39 9.24 -28.09
C LEU A 412 -3.96 7.81 -27.98
N HIS A 413 -4.27 7.33 -26.77
CA HIS A 413 -4.82 5.98 -26.59
C HIS A 413 -6.21 5.82 -27.24
N LEU A 414 -6.94 6.90 -27.51
CA LEU A 414 -8.21 6.83 -28.25
C LEU A 414 -8.01 6.51 -29.73
N LYS A 415 -6.85 6.82 -30.31
CA LYS A 415 -6.53 6.46 -31.70
C LYS A 415 -6.38 4.95 -31.87
N GLU A 416 -6.01 4.25 -30.80
CA GLU A 416 -5.84 2.79 -30.79
C GLU A 416 -7.19 2.06 -30.59
N ASP A 417 -8.28 2.79 -30.31
CA ASP A 417 -9.63 2.26 -30.14
C ASP A 417 -10.53 2.68 -31.34
N PRO A 418 -10.76 1.79 -32.32
CA PRO A 418 -11.44 2.17 -33.56
C PRO A 418 -12.89 2.62 -33.34
N ILE A 419 -13.55 2.09 -32.29
CA ILE A 419 -14.92 2.45 -31.94
C ILE A 419 -14.98 3.86 -31.36
N ALA A 420 -14.03 4.17 -30.47
CA ALA A 420 -13.91 5.51 -29.91
C ALA A 420 -13.61 6.55 -31.01
N LEU A 421 -12.69 6.22 -31.92
CA LEU A 421 -12.30 7.10 -33.02
C LEU A 421 -13.48 7.41 -33.95
N ASP A 422 -14.22 6.40 -34.42
CA ASP A 422 -15.39 6.58 -35.28
C ASP A 422 -16.47 7.46 -34.60
N PHE A 423 -16.72 7.22 -33.31
CA PHE A 423 -17.62 8.04 -32.51
C PHE A 423 -17.17 9.51 -32.43
N LEU A 424 -15.89 9.77 -32.16
CA LEU A 424 -15.36 11.13 -32.08
C LEU A 424 -15.44 11.85 -33.43
N GLU A 425 -15.12 11.18 -34.54
CA GLU A 425 -15.28 11.73 -35.88
C GLU A 425 -16.74 12.08 -36.18
N HIS A 426 -17.68 11.21 -35.78
CA HIS A 426 -19.11 11.48 -35.90
C HIS A 426 -19.53 12.71 -35.07
N MET A 427 -19.09 12.81 -33.82
CA MET A 427 -19.38 13.94 -32.93
C MET A 427 -18.82 15.27 -33.45
N ILE A 428 -17.63 15.27 -34.04
CA ILE A 428 -17.03 16.45 -34.68
C ILE A 428 -17.89 16.91 -35.87
N LYS A 429 -18.33 15.96 -36.73
CA LYS A 429 -19.21 16.25 -37.87
C LYS A 429 -20.55 16.84 -37.42
N VAL A 430 -21.15 16.30 -36.35
CA VAL A 430 -22.48 16.72 -35.86
C VAL A 430 -22.43 18.03 -35.07
N SER A 431 -21.35 18.32 -34.33
CA SER A 431 -21.26 19.51 -33.47
C SER A 431 -20.95 20.81 -34.20
N LYS A 432 -20.48 20.78 -35.46
CA LYS A 432 -19.96 21.95 -36.21
C LYS A 432 -18.96 22.80 -35.40
N ALA A 433 -18.36 22.25 -34.34
CA ALA A 433 -17.53 22.98 -33.39
C ALA A 433 -16.05 22.81 -33.78
N GLN A 434 -15.38 23.91 -34.10
CA GLN A 434 -13.93 23.98 -34.35
C GLN A 434 -13.08 23.76 -33.08
N THR A 435 -13.63 23.21 -31.99
CA THR A 435 -13.06 23.32 -30.63
C THR A 435 -12.70 21.98 -29.98
N LEU A 436 -12.44 20.94 -30.77
CA LEU A 436 -11.80 19.71 -30.30
C LEU A 436 -10.46 19.54 -31.02
N GLN A 437 -9.52 20.44 -30.76
CA GLN A 437 -8.14 20.25 -31.20
C GLN A 437 -7.44 19.32 -30.22
N LEU A 438 -7.19 18.08 -30.64
CA LEU A 438 -6.22 17.19 -30.00
C LEU A 438 -4.85 17.90 -30.07
N HIS A 439 -4.41 18.53 -28.99
CA HIS A 439 -3.06 19.09 -28.93
C HIS A 439 -2.04 17.96 -28.87
N ASP A 440 -1.10 17.99 -29.82
CA ASP A 440 0.08 17.12 -29.81
C ASP A 440 0.98 17.50 -28.64
N VAL A 441 0.96 16.67 -27.60
CA VAL A 441 2.00 16.67 -26.57
C VAL A 441 2.94 15.51 -26.90
N THR A 442 4.01 15.82 -27.63
CA THR A 442 5.03 14.85 -28.00
C THR A 442 5.94 14.58 -26.79
N PHE A 443 5.64 13.52 -26.03
CA PHE A 443 6.68 12.83 -25.27
C PHE A 443 6.99 11.49 -25.95
N TYR A 444 8.20 10.97 -25.74
CA TYR A 444 8.65 9.68 -26.28
C TYR A 444 7.95 8.53 -25.54
N PHE A 445 6.66 8.32 -25.82
CA PHE A 445 5.87 7.20 -25.34
C PHE A 445 6.10 5.97 -26.23
N LEU A 446 6.20 4.78 -25.65
CA LEU A 446 6.06 3.54 -26.43
C LEU A 446 4.57 3.34 -26.75
N SER A 447 4.20 3.50 -28.02
CA SER A 447 2.88 3.17 -28.54
C SER A 447 2.75 1.67 -28.81
N SER A 448 1.53 1.15 -28.81
CA SER A 448 1.28 -0.27 -29.08
C SER A 448 1.75 -0.70 -30.48
N SER A 449 1.74 0.24 -31.44
CA SER A 449 2.20 0.03 -32.83
C SER A 449 3.70 0.19 -33.04
N ASP A 450 4.47 0.66 -32.05
CA ASP A 450 5.90 0.87 -32.22
C ASP A 450 6.61 -0.46 -32.48
N LEU A 451 7.50 -0.48 -33.47
CA LEU A 451 8.25 -1.68 -33.81
C LEU A 451 9.45 -1.86 -32.88
N VAL A 452 9.49 -2.99 -32.18
CA VAL A 452 10.61 -3.38 -31.31
C VAL A 452 11.29 -4.63 -31.83
N LEU A 453 12.59 -4.73 -31.55
CA LEU A 453 13.40 -5.88 -31.91
C LEU A 453 13.16 -7.01 -30.89
N TYR A 454 12.57 -8.10 -31.34
CA TYR A 454 12.44 -9.36 -30.61
C TYR A 454 13.65 -10.24 -30.91
N GLU A 455 14.44 -10.55 -29.88
CA GLU A 455 15.52 -11.55 -29.94
C GLU A 455 15.03 -12.87 -29.33
N ILE A 456 14.79 -13.88 -30.18
CA ILE A 456 14.25 -15.19 -29.80
C ILE A 456 15.31 -16.25 -30.07
N TYR A 457 15.65 -17.06 -29.08
CA TYR A 457 16.73 -18.04 -29.17
C TYR A 457 16.20 -19.44 -29.46
N ARG A 458 16.95 -20.21 -30.25
CA ARG A 458 16.71 -21.64 -30.45
C ARG A 458 17.44 -22.47 -29.39
N PRO A 459 17.20 -23.79 -29.29
CA PRO A 459 17.93 -24.66 -28.38
C PRO A 459 19.45 -24.70 -28.60
N ASP A 460 19.91 -24.37 -29.81
CA ASP A 460 21.33 -24.22 -30.14
C ASP A 460 21.91 -22.82 -29.80
N ASN A 461 21.17 -22.01 -29.04
CA ASN A 461 21.49 -20.64 -28.63
C ASN A 461 21.70 -19.65 -29.78
N LYS A 462 21.27 -19.97 -31.01
CA LYS A 462 21.31 -19.02 -32.12
C LYS A 462 20.11 -18.05 -32.05
N PRO A 463 20.34 -16.73 -32.16
CA PRO A 463 19.26 -15.75 -32.14
C PRO A 463 18.49 -15.76 -33.47
N LEU A 464 17.18 -15.54 -33.35
CA LEU A 464 16.24 -15.18 -34.40
C LEU A 464 15.72 -13.79 -34.05
N THR A 465 15.94 -12.84 -34.95
CA THR A 465 15.57 -11.45 -34.75
C THR A 465 14.35 -11.09 -35.58
N LEU A 466 13.31 -10.55 -34.95
CA LEU A 466 12.11 -10.06 -35.63
C LEU A 466 11.81 -8.62 -35.21
N MET A 467 11.41 -7.77 -36.16
CA MET A 467 10.85 -6.45 -35.85
C MET A 467 9.33 -6.58 -35.82
N LEU A 468 8.72 -6.48 -34.64
CA LEU A 468 7.29 -6.64 -34.45
C LEU A 468 6.75 -5.55 -33.52
N PRO A 469 5.45 -5.20 -33.59
CA PRO A 469 4.82 -4.26 -32.67
C PRO A 469 5.01 -4.61 -31.19
N VAL A 470 4.99 -3.61 -30.30
CA VAL A 470 5.09 -3.82 -28.83
C VAL A 470 3.98 -4.73 -28.32
N ASN A 471 2.75 -4.59 -28.82
CA ASN A 471 1.59 -5.35 -28.37
C ASN A 471 1.49 -6.79 -28.93
N THR A 472 2.45 -7.20 -29.78
CA THR A 472 2.42 -8.49 -30.49
C THR A 472 2.17 -9.67 -29.55
N SER A 473 1.24 -10.53 -29.96
CA SER A 473 0.85 -11.77 -29.29
C SER A 473 1.80 -12.93 -29.59
N VAL A 474 1.79 -13.95 -28.73
CA VAL A 474 2.51 -15.20 -29.00
C VAL A 474 2.09 -15.80 -30.35
N GLN A 475 0.80 -15.77 -30.69
CA GLN A 475 0.30 -16.32 -31.97
C GLN A 475 0.90 -15.59 -33.18
N GLU A 476 0.98 -14.27 -33.13
CA GLU A 476 1.59 -13.45 -34.19
C GLU A 476 3.10 -13.68 -34.30
N ILE A 477 3.80 -13.84 -33.17
CA ILE A 477 5.23 -14.21 -33.17
C ILE A 477 5.42 -15.59 -33.82
N MET A 478 4.62 -16.58 -33.44
CA MET A 478 4.72 -17.95 -33.99
C MET A 478 4.37 -17.97 -35.49
N SER A 479 3.40 -17.16 -35.91
CA SER A 479 3.06 -16.97 -37.32
C SER A 479 4.20 -16.30 -38.09
N ALA A 480 4.81 -15.25 -37.55
CA ALA A 480 5.95 -14.55 -38.16
C ALA A 480 7.19 -15.47 -38.30
N LEU A 481 7.34 -16.45 -37.40
CA LEU A 481 8.38 -17.48 -37.47
C LEU A 481 8.06 -18.62 -38.43
N GLY A 482 6.85 -18.67 -39.02
CA GLY A 482 6.41 -19.78 -39.87
C GLY A 482 6.25 -21.09 -39.09
N LYS A 483 5.99 -21.01 -37.77
CA LYS A 483 5.95 -22.12 -36.82
C LYS A 483 4.54 -22.31 -36.24
N THR A 484 3.56 -22.51 -37.11
CA THR A 484 2.14 -22.70 -36.74
C THR A 484 1.75 -24.14 -36.41
N GLY A 485 2.71 -25.09 -36.40
CA GLY A 485 2.49 -26.51 -36.11
C GLY A 485 2.47 -26.84 -34.59
N GLU A 486 1.74 -27.90 -34.23
CA GLU A 486 1.28 -28.25 -32.86
C GLU A 486 2.38 -28.49 -31.80
N ASP A 487 3.65 -28.67 -32.18
CA ASP A 487 4.73 -29.03 -31.24
C ASP A 487 5.63 -27.87 -30.78
N HIS A 488 5.57 -26.70 -31.43
CA HIS A 488 6.46 -25.58 -31.09
C HIS A 488 5.83 -24.65 -30.05
N VAL A 489 6.64 -24.24 -29.06
CA VAL A 489 6.24 -23.36 -27.97
C VAL A 489 7.21 -22.19 -27.84
N LEU A 490 6.65 -21.01 -27.54
CA LEU A 490 7.43 -19.85 -27.11
C LEU A 490 7.50 -19.85 -25.58
N ILE A 491 8.71 -19.86 -25.05
CA ILE A 491 8.95 -19.83 -23.62
C ILE A 491 9.77 -18.60 -23.25
N LYS A 492 9.60 -18.11 -22.03
CA LYS A 492 10.57 -17.24 -21.40
C LYS A 492 11.41 -18.03 -20.41
N MET A 493 12.71 -17.77 -20.39
CA MET A 493 13.66 -18.39 -19.45
C MET A 493 14.39 -17.31 -18.67
N ASN A 494 14.49 -17.49 -17.35
CA ASN A 494 15.24 -16.60 -16.47
C ASN A 494 16.70 -17.05 -16.29
N SER A 495 17.51 -16.25 -15.56
CA SER A 495 18.92 -16.52 -15.30
C SER A 495 19.20 -17.78 -14.46
N THR A 496 18.18 -18.35 -13.82
CA THR A 496 18.28 -19.62 -13.07
C THR A 496 17.97 -20.85 -13.91
N GLY A 497 17.48 -20.68 -15.14
CA GLY A 497 16.99 -21.77 -15.99
C GLY A 497 15.53 -22.14 -15.75
N ALA A 498 14.80 -21.38 -14.91
CA ALA A 498 13.36 -21.58 -14.78
C ALA A 498 12.66 -21.07 -16.03
N GLN A 499 11.74 -21.89 -16.54
CA GLN A 499 11.05 -21.68 -17.80
C GLN A 499 9.56 -21.46 -17.56
N LEU A 500 8.95 -20.58 -18.37
CA LEU A 500 7.51 -20.37 -18.37
C LEU A 500 7.00 -20.31 -19.81
N LYS A 501 6.01 -21.15 -20.13
CA LYS A 501 5.29 -21.06 -21.40
C LYS A 501 4.48 -19.76 -21.45
N LEU A 502 4.58 -19.03 -22.55
CA LEU A 502 3.86 -17.79 -22.76
C LEU A 502 2.57 -18.07 -23.54
N ASP A 503 1.44 -17.60 -23.01
CA ASP A 503 0.12 -17.64 -23.65
C ASP A 503 -0.47 -16.21 -23.82
N ALA A 504 0.36 -15.16 -23.78
CA ALA A 504 -0.06 -13.76 -23.58
C ALA A 504 0.14 -12.84 -24.79
N THR A 505 -0.47 -11.65 -24.71
CA THR A 505 -0.20 -10.46 -25.56
C THR A 505 0.92 -9.59 -24.95
N ALA A 506 1.58 -8.76 -25.75
CA ALA A 506 2.69 -7.87 -25.34
C ALA A 506 3.90 -8.61 -24.73
N VAL A 507 4.40 -9.63 -25.45
CA VAL A 507 5.47 -10.52 -24.97
C VAL A 507 6.77 -9.78 -24.64
N TYR A 508 7.08 -8.70 -25.37
CA TYR A 508 8.31 -7.93 -25.18
C TYR A 508 8.44 -7.34 -23.78
N THR A 509 7.37 -6.75 -23.25
CA THR A 509 7.40 -6.01 -21.99
C THR A 509 7.27 -6.93 -20.77
N ALA A 510 6.83 -8.17 -20.98
CA ALA A 510 6.68 -9.19 -19.95
C ALA A 510 8.01 -9.83 -19.46
N LEU A 511 9.15 -9.45 -20.07
CA LEU A 511 10.47 -9.97 -19.72
C LEU A 511 11.07 -9.24 -18.50
N GLY A 512 11.51 -10.04 -17.53
CA GLY A 512 12.35 -9.60 -16.42
C GLY A 512 13.75 -9.14 -16.87
N LEU A 513 14.61 -8.79 -15.89
CA LEU A 513 15.91 -8.15 -16.14
C LEU A 513 16.80 -8.94 -17.10
N ASN A 514 17.12 -10.19 -16.75
CA ASN A 514 17.92 -11.09 -17.57
C ASN A 514 17.10 -12.23 -18.18
N GLU A 515 15.79 -12.07 -18.32
CA GLU A 515 14.95 -13.04 -19.02
C GLU A 515 15.17 -12.93 -20.54
N ARG A 516 15.06 -14.07 -21.23
CA ARG A 516 15.16 -14.16 -22.70
C ARG A 516 14.07 -15.08 -23.23
N LEU A 517 13.70 -14.87 -24.49
CA LEU A 517 12.71 -15.66 -25.21
C LEU A 517 13.38 -16.81 -25.93
N PHE A 518 12.76 -17.99 -25.87
CA PHE A 518 13.20 -19.16 -26.61
C PHE A 518 12.03 -19.76 -27.39
N ILE A 519 12.33 -20.27 -28.57
CA ILE A 519 11.42 -21.11 -29.33
C ILE A 519 12.00 -22.53 -29.40
N CYS A 520 11.22 -23.51 -28.97
CA CYS A 520 11.62 -24.92 -28.97
C CYS A 520 10.39 -25.82 -29.19
N THR A 521 10.62 -27.11 -29.39
CA THR A 521 9.56 -28.12 -29.27
C THR A 521 9.30 -28.47 -27.80
N ILE A 522 8.14 -29.08 -27.50
CA ILE A 522 7.82 -29.56 -26.14
C ILE A 522 8.89 -30.56 -25.64
N SER A 523 9.41 -31.42 -26.52
CA SER A 523 10.48 -32.38 -26.18
C SER A 523 11.84 -31.74 -25.90
N GLU A 524 12.15 -30.61 -26.51
CA GLU A 524 13.42 -29.90 -26.33
C GLU A 524 13.42 -29.00 -25.08
N MET A 525 12.25 -28.76 -24.48
CA MET A 525 12.07 -27.83 -23.37
C MET A 525 12.97 -28.18 -22.17
N GLU A 526 13.11 -29.47 -21.83
CA GLU A 526 13.94 -29.94 -20.72
C GLU A 526 15.46 -29.76 -20.96
N GLN A 527 15.87 -29.56 -22.21
CA GLN A 527 17.29 -29.46 -22.60
C GLN A 527 17.80 -28.01 -22.64
N LEU A 528 16.91 -27.02 -22.53
CA LEU A 528 17.28 -25.62 -22.61
C LEU A 528 18.04 -25.15 -21.37
N THR A 529 19.13 -24.41 -21.62
CA THR A 529 19.98 -23.82 -20.59
C THR A 529 20.09 -22.31 -20.77
N PRO A 530 20.15 -21.51 -19.69
CA PRO A 530 20.36 -20.07 -19.78
C PRO A 530 21.59 -19.68 -20.60
N LEU A 531 21.50 -18.58 -21.34
CA LEU A 531 22.65 -18.01 -22.04
C LEU A 531 23.68 -17.46 -21.06
N LYS A 532 24.93 -17.32 -21.52
CA LYS A 532 26.00 -16.73 -20.72
C LYS A 532 25.66 -15.29 -20.31
N GLU A 533 25.07 -14.52 -21.22
CA GLU A 533 24.68 -13.13 -20.99
C GLU A 533 23.59 -12.99 -19.92
N GLN A 534 22.75 -14.01 -19.73
CA GLN A 534 21.71 -14.02 -18.69
C GLN A 534 22.30 -14.16 -17.28
N GLN A 535 23.54 -14.62 -17.14
CA GLN A 535 24.20 -14.76 -15.83
C GLN A 535 24.66 -13.41 -15.26
N GLY A 536 24.53 -12.32 -16.01
CA GLY A 536 24.99 -11.00 -15.62
C GLY A 536 26.52 -10.84 -15.70
N PRO A 537 27.06 -9.69 -15.27
CA PRO A 537 28.49 -9.40 -15.35
C PRO A 537 29.34 -10.34 -14.48
N GLU A 538 30.59 -10.55 -14.91
CA GLU A 538 31.62 -11.28 -14.15
C GLU A 538 32.51 -10.33 -13.34
N GLN A 539 32.59 -9.04 -13.71
CA GLN A 539 33.39 -8.01 -13.03
C GLN A 539 32.50 -6.80 -12.68
N GLY A 540 32.74 -6.22 -11.50
CA GLY A 540 32.04 -5.02 -11.05
C GLY A 540 32.58 -3.75 -11.70
N THR A 541 31.90 -2.63 -11.48
CA THR A 541 32.28 -1.30 -12.00
C THR A 541 32.67 -0.33 -10.90
N THR A 542 33.21 -0.85 -9.78
CA THR A 542 33.55 -0.06 -8.58
C THR A 542 34.47 1.13 -8.87
N ASP A 543 35.51 0.96 -9.69
CA ASP A 543 36.45 2.04 -10.01
C ASP A 543 35.80 3.17 -10.83
N VAL A 544 34.81 2.85 -11.67
CA VAL A 544 33.99 3.84 -12.40
C VAL A 544 33.08 4.58 -11.43
N LEU A 545 32.43 3.85 -10.53
CA LEU A 545 31.55 4.43 -9.51
C LEU A 545 32.30 5.33 -8.54
N GLU A 546 33.55 5.04 -8.21
CA GLU A 546 34.37 5.86 -7.33
C GLU A 546 34.53 7.30 -7.86
N GLN A 547 34.71 7.44 -9.18
CA GLN A 547 34.94 8.72 -9.86
C GLN A 547 33.67 9.60 -9.94
N MET A 548 32.48 9.01 -9.82
CA MET A 548 31.21 9.73 -9.91
C MET A 548 30.73 10.20 -8.53
N SER A 549 30.23 11.42 -8.37
CA SER A 549 29.73 11.85 -7.05
C SER A 549 28.40 11.17 -6.71
N SER A 550 28.14 10.86 -5.42
CA SER A 550 26.86 10.28 -5.00
C SER A 550 25.65 11.17 -5.33
N LYS A 551 25.86 12.50 -5.38
CA LYS A 551 24.81 13.46 -5.69
C LYS A 551 24.47 13.44 -7.18
N ASP A 552 25.48 13.31 -8.04
CA ASP A 552 25.26 13.26 -9.50
C ASP A 552 24.62 11.94 -9.91
N ILE A 553 25.06 10.82 -9.31
CA ILE A 553 24.40 9.51 -9.49
C ILE A 553 22.93 9.59 -9.07
N ALA A 554 22.63 10.12 -7.87
CA ALA A 554 21.25 10.26 -7.41
C ALA A 554 20.42 11.18 -8.30
N SER A 555 20.99 12.28 -8.77
CA SER A 555 20.33 13.21 -9.69
C SER A 555 19.99 12.54 -11.02
N GLU A 556 20.92 11.77 -11.59
CA GLU A 556 20.67 11.05 -12.85
C GLU A 556 19.72 9.86 -12.69
N LEU A 557 19.75 9.16 -11.56
CA LEU A 557 18.71 8.19 -11.21
C LEU A 557 17.33 8.85 -11.17
N THR A 558 17.22 10.00 -10.50
CA THR A 558 15.97 10.76 -10.40
C THR A 558 15.50 11.31 -11.75
N ASN A 559 16.39 11.86 -12.57
CA ASN A 559 16.05 12.34 -13.91
C ASN A 559 15.51 11.22 -14.79
N TYR A 560 16.20 10.07 -14.83
CA TYR A 560 15.75 8.95 -15.64
C TYR A 560 14.47 8.31 -15.11
N ASP A 561 14.31 8.20 -13.78
CA ASP A 561 13.07 7.70 -13.19
C ASP A 561 11.89 8.63 -13.48
N TRP A 562 12.09 9.95 -13.51
CA TRP A 562 11.05 10.89 -13.96
C TRP A 562 10.68 10.64 -15.42
N GLU A 563 11.65 10.47 -16.33
CA GLU A 563 11.37 10.16 -17.74
C GLU A 563 10.52 8.90 -17.91
N LEU A 564 10.75 7.87 -17.10
CA LEU A 564 9.96 6.63 -17.12
C LEU A 564 8.58 6.81 -16.49
N PHE A 565 8.52 7.53 -15.38
CA PHE A 565 7.28 7.75 -14.64
C PHE A 565 6.30 8.65 -15.41
N THR A 566 6.80 9.66 -16.14
CA THR A 566 5.97 10.51 -17.00
C THR A 566 5.52 9.84 -18.28
N ALA A 567 6.31 8.90 -18.79
CA ALA A 567 5.92 8.08 -19.93
C ALA A 567 4.77 7.11 -19.58
N MET A 568 4.56 6.80 -18.30
CA MET A 568 3.50 5.91 -17.86
C MET A 568 2.15 6.61 -17.92
N HIS A 569 1.24 6.05 -18.73
CA HIS A 569 -0.13 6.53 -18.76
C HIS A 569 -0.96 5.90 -17.64
N GLU A 570 -1.89 6.68 -17.10
CA GLU A 570 -2.71 6.33 -15.94
C GLU A 570 -3.57 5.07 -16.13
N VAL A 571 -4.16 4.91 -17.31
CA VAL A 571 -4.92 3.71 -17.71
C VAL A 571 -4.09 2.42 -17.70
N GLU A 572 -2.75 2.50 -17.84
CA GLU A 572 -1.89 1.32 -17.81
C GLU A 572 -2.00 0.59 -16.46
N LEU A 573 -2.21 1.32 -15.36
CA LEU A 573 -2.43 0.73 -14.04
C LEU A 573 -3.73 -0.07 -13.99
N VAL A 574 -4.81 0.46 -14.58
CA VAL A 574 -6.10 -0.24 -14.64
C VAL A 574 -5.94 -1.54 -15.42
N TYR A 575 -5.31 -1.48 -16.59
CA TYR A 575 -5.09 -2.65 -17.43
C TYR A 575 -4.17 -3.68 -16.76
N TYR A 576 -3.15 -3.23 -16.04
CA TYR A 576 -2.24 -4.09 -15.29
C TYR A 576 -2.97 -4.83 -14.17
N ILE A 577 -3.75 -4.12 -13.36
CA ILE A 577 -4.43 -4.68 -12.17
C ILE A 577 -5.60 -5.58 -12.55
N PHE A 578 -6.47 -5.17 -13.49
CA PHE A 578 -7.62 -5.98 -13.92
C PHE A 578 -7.22 -7.11 -14.90
N GLY A 579 -6.02 -7.00 -15.46
CA GLY A 579 -5.40 -7.95 -16.36
C GLY A 579 -5.61 -7.59 -17.83
N ARG A 580 -4.51 -7.31 -18.52
CA ARG A 580 -4.42 -6.87 -19.92
C ARG A 580 -5.29 -7.63 -20.92
N HIS A 581 -5.33 -8.96 -20.82
CA HIS A 581 -6.16 -9.84 -21.66
C HIS A 581 -7.65 -9.48 -21.74
N LYS A 582 -8.19 -8.71 -20.78
CA LYS A 582 -9.59 -8.25 -20.79
C LYS A 582 -9.80 -6.99 -21.63
N PHE A 583 -8.73 -6.34 -22.07
CA PHE A 583 -8.73 -5.07 -22.78
C PHE A 583 -8.00 -5.24 -24.12
N PRO A 584 -8.73 -5.54 -25.22
CA PRO A 584 -8.13 -5.66 -26.54
C PRO A 584 -7.36 -4.40 -26.93
N GLY A 585 -6.14 -4.55 -27.46
CA GLY A 585 -5.27 -3.44 -27.85
C GLY A 585 -4.55 -2.73 -26.69
N ALA A 586 -4.87 -3.04 -25.43
CA ALA A 586 -4.24 -2.38 -24.29
C ALA A 586 -2.77 -2.80 -24.09
N ILE A 587 -1.91 -1.80 -23.84
CA ILE A 587 -0.52 -1.99 -23.43
C ILE A 587 -0.29 -1.48 -22.00
N THR A 588 0.74 -2.02 -21.35
CA THR A 588 1.22 -1.55 -20.03
C THR A 588 2.74 -1.40 -20.05
N ALA A 589 3.30 -1.09 -21.22
CA ALA A 589 4.73 -1.16 -21.50
C ALA A 589 5.53 -0.21 -20.61
N ASN A 590 5.03 1.02 -20.43
CA ASN A 590 5.73 2.05 -19.69
C ASN A 590 5.67 1.77 -18.18
N LEU A 591 4.50 1.32 -17.68
CA LEU A 591 4.36 0.84 -16.31
C LEU A 591 5.31 -0.33 -16.03
N GLU A 592 5.32 -1.35 -16.89
CA GLU A 592 6.18 -2.53 -16.72
C GLU A 592 7.67 -2.16 -16.80
N ARG A 593 8.05 -1.23 -17.68
CA ARG A 593 9.42 -0.68 -17.75
C ARG A 593 9.80 0.03 -16.45
N PHE A 594 8.89 0.80 -15.85
CA PHE A 594 9.15 1.49 -14.59
C PHE A 594 9.21 0.55 -13.38
N VAL A 595 8.38 -0.49 -13.35
CA VAL A 595 8.46 -1.57 -12.34
C VAL A 595 9.75 -2.37 -12.50
N ARG A 596 10.16 -2.67 -13.73
CA ARG A 596 11.44 -3.31 -14.03
C ARG A 596 12.62 -2.46 -13.56
N ARG A 597 12.55 -1.14 -13.75
CA ARG A 597 13.58 -0.20 -13.28
C ARG A 597 13.84 -0.29 -11.77
N PHE A 598 12.80 -0.44 -10.96
CA PHE A 598 12.97 -0.65 -9.52
C PHE A 598 13.86 -1.87 -9.22
N ASN A 599 13.57 -3.00 -9.88
CA ASN A 599 14.35 -4.23 -9.72
C ASN A 599 15.78 -4.08 -10.25
N GLU A 600 15.97 -3.36 -11.35
CA GLU A 600 17.29 -3.08 -11.92
C GLU A 600 18.19 -2.34 -10.93
N VAL A 601 17.69 -1.25 -10.34
CA VAL A 601 18.44 -0.45 -9.35
C VAL A 601 18.73 -1.28 -8.09
N GLN A 602 17.77 -2.08 -7.62
CA GLN A 602 17.99 -2.99 -6.48
C GLN A 602 19.12 -3.99 -6.76
N HIS A 603 19.09 -4.65 -7.92
CA HIS A 603 20.10 -5.65 -8.28
C HIS A 603 21.44 -5.04 -8.67
N TRP A 604 21.47 -3.79 -9.11
CA TRP A 604 22.71 -3.05 -9.32
C TRP A 604 23.49 -2.88 -8.01
N VAL A 605 22.84 -2.46 -6.94
CA VAL A 605 23.47 -2.37 -5.60
C VAL A 605 24.05 -3.73 -5.17
N LEU A 606 23.27 -4.80 -5.35
CA LEU A 606 23.69 -6.16 -5.02
C LEU A 606 24.90 -6.61 -5.81
N THR A 607 24.85 -6.41 -7.13
CA THR A 607 25.88 -6.83 -8.09
C THR A 607 27.19 -6.15 -7.78
N GLU A 608 27.17 -4.83 -7.62
CA GLU A 608 28.38 -4.03 -7.37
C GLU A 608 29.03 -4.37 -6.02
N LEU A 609 28.24 -4.59 -4.96
CA LEU A 609 28.79 -4.98 -3.66
C LEU A 609 29.31 -6.42 -3.62
N CYS A 610 28.63 -7.36 -4.30
CA CYS A 610 29.04 -8.78 -4.33
C CYS A 610 30.23 -9.04 -5.25
N LEU A 611 30.46 -8.20 -6.28
CA LEU A 611 31.61 -8.31 -7.18
C LEU A 611 32.83 -7.50 -6.70
N CYS A 612 32.69 -6.72 -5.62
CA CYS A 612 33.80 -5.97 -5.04
C CYS A 612 34.58 -6.83 -4.03
N GLU A 613 35.64 -7.49 -4.47
CA GLU A 613 36.43 -8.41 -3.63
C GLU A 613 37.20 -7.69 -2.51
N ASP A 614 37.78 -6.52 -2.80
CA ASP A 614 38.55 -5.74 -1.83
C ASP A 614 37.66 -5.18 -0.71
N LEU A 615 37.96 -5.55 0.54
CA LEU A 615 37.16 -5.17 1.72
C LEU A 615 37.08 -3.64 1.92
N VAL A 616 38.17 -2.91 1.68
CA VAL A 616 38.22 -1.47 1.91
C VAL A 616 37.41 -0.74 0.85
N LYS A 617 37.60 -1.08 -0.43
CA LYS A 617 36.79 -0.57 -1.54
C LYS A 617 35.31 -0.91 -1.35
N ARG A 618 34.99 -2.14 -0.94
CA ARG A 618 33.60 -2.55 -0.68
C ARG A 618 32.95 -1.77 0.45
N ALA A 619 33.66 -1.49 1.54
CA ALA A 619 33.15 -0.64 2.62
C ALA A 619 32.93 0.82 2.15
N MET A 620 33.80 1.35 1.31
CA MET A 620 33.61 2.67 0.68
C MET A 620 32.39 2.69 -0.25
N LEU A 621 32.20 1.63 -1.03
CA LEU A 621 31.06 1.45 -1.92
C LEU A 621 29.74 1.33 -1.14
N LEU A 622 29.72 0.57 -0.04
CA LEU A 622 28.57 0.49 0.88
C LEU A 622 28.19 1.86 1.43
N LYS A 623 29.17 2.62 1.94
CA LYS A 623 28.98 4.01 2.37
C LYS A 623 28.45 4.90 1.24
N LYS A 624 28.91 4.69 0.01
CA LYS A 624 28.47 5.43 -1.17
C LYS A 624 26.99 5.18 -1.47
N PHE A 625 26.52 3.94 -1.43
CA PHE A 625 25.10 3.60 -1.63
C PHE A 625 24.19 4.18 -0.54
N ILE A 626 24.61 4.15 0.73
CA ILE A 626 23.88 4.80 1.83
C ILE A 626 23.74 6.31 1.56
N LYS A 627 24.81 6.95 1.07
CA LYS A 627 24.77 8.37 0.69
C LYS A 627 23.84 8.63 -0.51
N ILE A 628 23.87 7.75 -1.53
CA ILE A 628 22.94 7.83 -2.67
C ILE A 628 21.49 7.74 -2.20
N ALA A 629 21.17 6.79 -1.32
CA ALA A 629 19.82 6.65 -0.75
C ALA A 629 19.37 7.92 0.01
N SER A 630 20.24 8.53 0.82
CA SER A 630 19.95 9.79 1.50
C SER A 630 19.57 10.90 0.51
N VAL A 631 20.36 11.07 -0.56
CA VAL A 631 20.11 12.11 -1.58
C VAL A 631 18.83 11.83 -2.36
N LEU A 632 18.54 10.57 -2.71
CA LEU A 632 17.29 10.19 -3.40
C LEU A 632 16.06 10.53 -2.55
N LYS A 633 16.12 10.27 -1.24
CA LYS A 633 15.07 10.66 -0.30
C LYS A 633 14.89 12.18 -0.24
N GLU A 634 15.99 12.95 -0.17
CA GLU A 634 15.97 14.42 -0.20
C GLU A 634 15.37 14.97 -1.50
N GLN A 635 15.65 14.33 -2.63
CA GLN A 635 15.09 14.63 -3.95
C GLN A 635 13.64 14.17 -4.14
N LYS A 636 13.03 13.58 -3.11
CA LYS A 636 11.68 12.99 -3.14
C LYS A 636 11.50 11.90 -4.21
N ASN A 637 12.58 11.25 -4.64
CA ASN A 637 12.52 10.04 -5.44
C ASN A 637 12.47 8.82 -4.52
N LEU A 638 11.27 8.51 -4.02
CA LEU A 638 11.10 7.41 -3.07
C LEU A 638 11.24 6.05 -3.75
N ASN A 639 10.91 5.93 -5.04
CA ASN A 639 11.04 4.68 -5.79
C ASN A 639 12.49 4.16 -5.80
N SER A 640 13.44 4.96 -6.28
CA SER A 640 14.86 4.56 -6.29
C SER A 640 15.48 4.55 -4.90
N PHE A 641 15.03 5.42 -3.98
CA PHE A 641 15.43 5.34 -2.57
C PHE A 641 15.15 3.95 -2.00
N PHE A 642 13.90 3.45 -2.15
CA PHE A 642 13.55 2.11 -1.71
C PHE A 642 14.34 1.05 -2.47
N ALA A 643 14.48 1.16 -3.80
CA ALA A 643 15.24 0.18 -4.59
C ALA A 643 16.68 -0.01 -4.05
N VAL A 644 17.37 1.09 -3.75
CA VAL A 644 18.72 1.05 -3.15
C VAL A 644 18.68 0.41 -1.76
N MET A 645 17.73 0.83 -0.91
CA MET A 645 17.60 0.30 0.45
C MET A 645 17.24 -1.20 0.48
N PHE A 646 16.40 -1.69 -0.44
CA PHE A 646 16.12 -3.12 -0.61
C PHE A 646 17.36 -3.90 -1.07
N GLY A 647 18.21 -3.30 -1.90
CA GLY A 647 19.52 -3.86 -2.26
C GLY A 647 20.43 -3.99 -1.04
N LEU A 648 20.52 -2.94 -0.21
CA LEU A 648 21.32 -2.93 1.02
C LEU A 648 20.78 -3.91 2.08
N SER A 649 19.47 -4.06 2.18
CA SER A 649 18.79 -4.94 3.16
C SER A 649 18.78 -6.42 2.74
N ASN A 650 19.24 -6.74 1.53
CA ASN A 650 19.28 -8.11 1.05
C ASN A 650 20.20 -8.98 1.91
N SER A 651 19.81 -10.24 2.14
CA SER A 651 20.58 -11.20 2.94
C SER A 651 22.01 -11.46 2.44
N ALA A 652 22.30 -11.25 1.15
CA ALA A 652 23.65 -11.34 0.59
C ALA A 652 24.54 -10.15 0.99
N ILE A 653 23.97 -9.00 1.34
CA ILE A 653 24.72 -7.82 1.78
C ILE A 653 24.75 -7.72 3.30
N GLN A 654 23.61 -7.96 3.96
CA GLN A 654 23.50 -7.89 5.43
C GLN A 654 24.43 -8.85 6.16
N ARG A 655 24.80 -9.98 5.52
CA ARG A 655 25.73 -10.93 6.12
C ARG A 655 27.19 -10.49 6.15
N LEU A 656 27.57 -9.49 5.34
CA LEU A 656 28.96 -9.04 5.15
C LEU A 656 29.48 -8.28 6.39
N TYR A 657 29.59 -8.95 7.53
CA TYR A 657 29.80 -8.31 8.84
C TYR A 657 31.10 -7.50 8.88
N LYS A 658 32.19 -8.02 8.28
CA LYS A 658 33.48 -7.30 8.18
C LYS A 658 33.34 -5.97 7.43
N THR A 659 32.45 -5.94 6.43
CA THR A 659 32.19 -4.75 5.61
C THR A 659 31.37 -3.72 6.39
N TRP A 660 30.30 -4.17 7.06
CA TRP A 660 29.47 -3.32 7.92
C TRP A 660 30.23 -2.80 9.14
N GLU A 661 31.16 -3.56 9.69
CA GLU A 661 32.00 -3.11 10.80
C GLU A 661 32.87 -1.91 10.40
N ARG A 662 33.40 -1.94 9.17
CA ARG A 662 34.35 -0.95 8.64
C ARG A 662 33.74 0.42 8.31
N ILE A 663 32.41 0.52 8.16
CA ILE A 663 31.78 1.82 7.88
C ILE A 663 31.68 2.69 9.14
N PRO A 664 31.85 4.04 9.03
CA PRO A 664 31.78 4.93 10.20
C PRO A 664 30.43 4.87 10.92
N SER A 665 30.42 5.00 12.26
CA SER A 665 29.18 4.98 13.07
C SER A 665 28.16 6.03 12.64
N LYS A 666 28.61 7.21 12.18
CA LYS A 666 27.72 8.22 11.58
C LYS A 666 26.97 7.68 10.36
N THR A 667 27.61 6.89 9.51
CA THR A 667 27.00 6.27 8.34
C THR A 667 26.02 5.16 8.74
N LYS A 668 26.35 4.35 9.76
CA LYS A 668 25.44 3.35 10.34
C LYS A 668 24.14 3.99 10.84
N ARG A 669 24.24 5.08 11.60
CA ARG A 669 23.07 5.84 12.09
C ARG A 669 22.18 6.37 10.97
N ILE A 670 22.80 6.87 9.88
CA ILE A 670 22.04 7.28 8.69
C ILE A 670 21.29 6.09 8.08
N TYR A 671 21.96 4.95 7.88
CA TYR A 671 21.31 3.74 7.35
C TYR A 671 20.12 3.30 8.22
N CYS A 672 20.29 3.21 9.55
CA CYS A 672 19.21 2.83 10.46
C CYS A 672 18.04 3.83 10.43
N SER A 673 18.30 5.13 10.26
CA SER A 673 17.25 6.14 10.09
C SER A 673 16.46 5.95 8.79
N LEU A 674 17.16 5.61 7.69
CA LEU A 674 16.53 5.33 6.39
C LEU A 674 15.71 4.03 6.43
N GLU A 675 16.22 2.99 7.08
CA GLU A 675 15.58 1.66 7.19
C GLU A 675 14.20 1.72 7.88
N ARG A 676 13.98 2.66 8.80
CA ARG A 676 12.66 2.87 9.45
C ARG A 676 11.52 3.11 8.47
N LEU A 677 11.81 3.73 7.31
CA LEU A 677 10.78 3.96 6.29
C LEU A 677 10.34 2.66 5.59
N MET A 678 11.11 1.58 5.73
CA MET A 678 10.82 0.27 5.15
C MET A 678 9.95 -0.60 6.06
N ASP A 679 9.66 -0.18 7.29
CA ASP A 679 8.89 -0.97 8.25
C ASP A 679 7.51 -1.34 7.65
N PRO A 680 7.21 -2.63 7.45
CA PRO A 680 5.94 -3.08 6.88
C PRO A 680 4.78 -3.02 7.89
N SER A 681 5.06 -2.81 9.17
CA SER A 681 4.07 -2.82 10.25
C SER A 681 2.93 -1.84 9.99
N ARG A 682 1.70 -2.25 10.34
CA ARG A 682 0.47 -1.45 10.18
C ARG A 682 0.34 -0.88 8.76
N ASN A 683 0.51 -1.76 7.78
CA ASN A 683 0.45 -1.44 6.36
C ASN A 683 1.41 -0.32 5.93
N HIS A 684 2.69 -0.45 6.27
CA HIS A 684 3.73 0.53 5.94
C HIS A 684 3.45 1.95 6.49
N ARG A 685 2.97 2.03 7.73
CA ARG A 685 2.56 3.29 8.37
C ARG A 685 3.64 4.37 8.33
N ALA A 686 4.89 4.02 8.60
CA ALA A 686 6.01 4.96 8.58
C ALA A 686 6.17 5.67 7.22
N TYR A 687 6.08 4.91 6.13
CA TYR A 687 6.10 5.44 4.77
C TYR A 687 4.87 6.30 4.46
N ARG A 688 3.66 5.80 4.77
CA ARG A 688 2.41 6.53 4.49
C ARG A 688 2.37 7.89 5.20
N LEU A 689 2.79 7.91 6.45
CA LEU A 689 2.91 9.12 7.25
C LEU A 689 3.98 10.09 6.71
N ALA A 690 5.08 9.57 6.17
CA ALA A 690 6.09 10.40 5.51
C ALA A 690 5.53 11.05 4.24
N ILE A 691 4.83 10.29 3.39
CA ILE A 691 4.20 10.79 2.17
C ILE A 691 3.11 11.82 2.45
N ALA A 692 2.27 11.61 3.47
CA ALA A 692 1.20 12.54 3.83
C ALA A 692 1.71 13.97 4.11
N LYS A 693 2.99 14.11 4.50
CA LYS A 693 3.65 15.40 4.75
C LYS A 693 4.40 15.96 3.54
N LEU A 694 4.59 15.18 2.47
CA LEU A 694 5.32 15.62 1.30
C LEU A 694 4.40 16.38 0.35
N SER A 695 4.83 17.59 -0.03
CA SER A 695 4.24 18.30 -1.16
C SER A 695 4.73 17.70 -2.49
N PRO A 696 3.86 17.53 -3.49
CA PRO A 696 4.28 17.27 -4.88
C PRO A 696 5.29 18.33 -5.39
N PRO A 697 6.14 18.00 -6.37
CA PRO A 697 6.28 16.69 -7.04
C PRO A 697 7.13 15.69 -6.23
N TYR A 698 6.80 14.41 -6.33
CA TYR A 698 7.59 13.29 -5.80
C TYR A 698 7.32 12.02 -6.61
N ILE A 699 8.25 11.06 -6.60
CA ILE A 699 8.06 9.73 -7.19
C ILE A 699 7.72 8.75 -6.05
N PRO A 700 6.52 8.14 -6.04
CA PRO A 700 6.08 7.25 -4.96
C PRO A 700 6.80 5.90 -5.00
N PHE A 701 6.65 5.10 -3.94
CA PHE A 701 7.12 3.72 -3.88
C PHE A 701 6.16 2.83 -4.67
N MET A 702 6.41 2.69 -5.98
CA MET A 702 5.48 2.02 -6.91
C MET A 702 5.08 0.60 -6.53
N PRO A 703 5.99 -0.27 -6.04
CA PRO A 703 5.61 -1.62 -5.60
C PRO A 703 4.51 -1.63 -4.53
N LEU A 704 4.53 -0.69 -3.58
CA LEU A 704 3.49 -0.60 -2.55
C LEU A 704 2.17 -0.06 -3.12
N LEU A 705 2.23 0.90 -4.04
CA LEU A 705 1.05 1.39 -4.75
C LEU A 705 0.36 0.26 -5.53
N LEU A 706 1.12 -0.53 -6.29
CA LEU A 706 0.61 -1.68 -7.04
C LEU A 706 0.07 -2.77 -6.12
N LYS A 707 0.73 -3.02 -4.98
CA LYS A 707 0.24 -3.92 -3.94
C LYS A 707 -1.13 -3.46 -3.45
N ASP A 708 -1.26 -2.20 -3.02
CA ASP A 708 -2.54 -1.63 -2.56
C ASP A 708 -3.63 -1.81 -3.62
N MET A 709 -3.31 -1.52 -4.89
CA MET A 709 -4.27 -1.66 -5.97
C MET A 709 -4.69 -3.12 -6.20
N THR A 710 -3.74 -4.05 -6.11
CA THR A 710 -4.01 -5.49 -6.25
C THR A 710 -4.90 -5.99 -5.12
N PHE A 711 -4.62 -5.60 -3.87
CA PHE A 711 -5.42 -5.99 -2.70
C PHE A 711 -6.86 -5.46 -2.80
N ILE A 712 -7.07 -4.23 -3.23
CA ILE A 712 -8.42 -3.71 -3.46
C ILE A 712 -9.11 -4.48 -4.60
N HIS A 713 -8.38 -4.85 -5.67
CA HIS A 713 -8.95 -5.62 -6.77
C HIS A 713 -9.39 -7.02 -6.34
N GLU A 714 -8.54 -7.75 -5.62
CA GLU A 714 -8.78 -9.13 -5.20
C GLU A 714 -9.74 -9.21 -4.01
N GLY A 715 -9.70 -8.23 -3.11
CA GLY A 715 -10.53 -8.20 -1.90
C GLY A 715 -11.98 -7.74 -2.11
N ASN A 716 -12.30 -7.11 -3.25
CA ASN A 716 -13.63 -6.56 -3.51
C ASN A 716 -14.21 -7.11 -4.82
N ALA A 717 -15.48 -7.49 -4.84
CA ALA A 717 -16.13 -7.95 -6.07
C ALA A 717 -16.33 -6.77 -7.06
N ASN A 718 -16.18 -7.04 -8.37
CA ASN A 718 -16.50 -6.04 -9.41
C ASN A 718 -17.99 -5.73 -9.49
N TYR A 719 -18.84 -6.67 -9.05
CA TYR A 719 -20.29 -6.56 -9.07
C TYR A 719 -20.87 -6.98 -7.72
N VAL A 720 -21.87 -6.24 -7.24
CA VAL A 720 -22.68 -6.54 -6.06
C VAL A 720 -24.13 -6.55 -6.50
N ASP A 721 -24.87 -7.63 -6.22
CA ASP A 721 -26.26 -7.81 -6.67
C ASP A 721 -26.48 -7.55 -8.16
N LYS A 722 -25.52 -7.97 -8.99
CA LYS A 722 -25.47 -7.77 -10.46
C LYS A 722 -25.32 -6.30 -10.90
N LEU A 723 -25.13 -5.37 -9.98
CA LEU A 723 -24.78 -3.98 -10.25
C LEU A 723 -23.26 -3.81 -10.19
N VAL A 724 -22.72 -2.88 -10.97
CA VAL A 724 -21.30 -2.51 -10.91
C VAL A 724 -21.01 -1.97 -9.51
N ASN A 725 -20.02 -2.52 -8.83
CA ASN A 725 -19.55 -2.00 -7.55
C ASN A 725 -18.72 -0.74 -7.80
N PHE A 726 -19.36 0.43 -7.81
CA PHE A 726 -18.70 1.69 -8.13
C PHE A 726 -17.84 2.19 -6.97
N GLU A 727 -18.16 1.83 -5.71
CA GLU A 727 -17.28 2.10 -4.56
C GLU A 727 -15.87 1.51 -4.78
N LYS A 728 -15.79 0.30 -5.35
CA LYS A 728 -14.51 -0.31 -5.77
C LYS A 728 -13.83 0.47 -6.90
N MET A 729 -14.60 1.03 -7.83
CA MET A 729 -14.07 1.73 -9.01
C MET A 729 -13.55 3.13 -8.69
N VAL A 730 -13.93 3.70 -7.54
CA VAL A 730 -13.36 4.96 -7.02
C VAL A 730 -12.04 4.65 -6.33
N TRP A 731 -10.97 4.51 -7.12
CA TRP A 731 -9.63 4.20 -6.63
C TRP A 731 -9.02 5.40 -5.89
N LYS A 732 -9.26 5.54 -4.58
CA LYS A 732 -8.68 6.66 -3.81
C LYS A 732 -7.14 6.74 -3.85
N CYS A 733 -6.43 5.62 -4.07
CA CYS A 733 -4.98 5.62 -4.29
C CYS A 733 -4.55 6.27 -5.62
N TYR A 734 -5.45 6.29 -6.61
CA TYR A 734 -5.22 6.85 -7.94
C TYR A 734 -5.25 8.39 -7.93
N SER A 735 -6.10 9.01 -7.09
CA SER A 735 -6.16 10.48 -6.95
C SER A 735 -4.83 11.09 -6.49
N GLN A 736 -4.05 10.35 -5.69
CA GLN A 736 -2.73 10.76 -5.23
C GLN A 736 -1.67 10.71 -6.36
N MET A 737 -1.82 9.79 -7.31
CA MET A 737 -0.95 9.71 -8.49
C MET A 737 -1.32 10.79 -9.53
N LEU A 738 -2.61 11.02 -9.77
CA LEU A 738 -3.14 12.15 -10.56
C LEU A 738 -2.59 13.49 -10.06
N LEU A 739 -2.55 13.70 -8.73
CA LEU A 739 -1.96 14.90 -8.15
C LEU A 739 -0.48 15.04 -8.52
N CYS A 740 0.30 13.95 -8.44
CA CYS A 740 1.71 13.98 -8.79
C CYS A 740 1.94 14.30 -10.27
N ASN A 741 1.16 13.70 -11.17
CA ASN A 741 1.23 13.96 -12.61
C ASN A 741 0.76 15.39 -12.98
N TYR A 742 -0.34 15.87 -12.39
CA TYR A 742 -0.89 17.20 -12.62
C TYR A 742 0.08 18.32 -12.23
N PHE A 743 0.75 18.21 -11.08
CA PHE A 743 1.78 19.17 -10.68
C PHE A 743 3.01 19.12 -11.59
N LEU A 744 3.33 17.96 -12.15
CA LEU A 744 4.50 17.77 -12.99
C LEU A 744 4.34 18.35 -14.40
N THR A 745 3.17 18.20 -15.03
CA THR A 745 2.89 18.85 -16.33
C THR A 745 3.06 20.36 -16.21
N ASN A 746 2.61 20.95 -15.10
CA ASN A 746 2.79 22.37 -14.79
C ASN A 746 4.23 22.74 -14.38
N HIS A 747 4.99 21.83 -13.77
CA HIS A 747 6.38 22.08 -13.34
C HIS A 747 7.40 21.94 -14.49
N ILE A 748 7.18 21.02 -15.44
CA ILE A 748 8.00 20.85 -16.65
C ILE A 748 7.81 22.03 -17.61
N LEU A 749 6.57 22.55 -17.73
CA LEU A 749 6.29 23.76 -18.52
C LEU A 749 6.99 25.01 -17.97
N ASN A 750 7.25 25.07 -16.65
CA ASN A 750 7.82 26.24 -15.99
C ASN A 750 9.32 26.13 -15.66
N HIS A 751 9.88 24.91 -15.59
CA HIS A 751 11.29 24.67 -15.31
C HIS A 751 11.83 23.58 -16.23
N ALA A 752 12.55 23.98 -17.28
CA ALA A 752 13.43 23.09 -18.00
C ALA A 752 14.36 22.39 -16.98
N LEU A 753 14.34 21.05 -16.97
CA LEU A 753 15.28 20.22 -16.19
C LEU A 753 16.71 20.76 -16.41
N PRO A 754 17.53 20.95 -15.37
CA PRO A 754 18.87 21.48 -15.54
C PRO A 754 19.69 20.55 -16.47
N LEU A 755 19.90 20.99 -17.71
CA LEU A 755 20.67 20.32 -18.78
C LEU A 755 22.18 20.23 -18.49
N ARG A 756 22.59 20.22 -17.23
CA ARG A 756 24.00 20.16 -16.83
C ARG A 756 24.28 18.92 -15.98
N THR A 757 24.19 17.75 -16.60
CA THR A 757 24.78 16.54 -16.05
C THR A 757 25.78 15.94 -17.03
N SER A 758 26.80 15.27 -16.47
CA SER A 758 27.85 14.62 -17.26
C SER A 758 27.23 13.50 -18.09
N THR A 759 27.34 13.58 -19.42
CA THR A 759 26.85 12.58 -20.38
C THR A 759 27.28 11.15 -20.04
N ASN A 760 28.45 11.00 -19.41
CA ASN A 760 29.00 9.71 -18.99
C ASN A 760 28.19 9.06 -17.84
N ILE A 761 27.71 9.85 -16.87
CA ILE A 761 26.90 9.33 -15.74
C ILE A 761 25.53 8.89 -16.26
N ARG A 762 24.91 9.72 -17.11
CA ARG A 762 23.64 9.39 -17.74
C ARG A 762 23.72 8.07 -18.51
N HIS A 763 24.76 7.92 -19.34
CA HIS A 763 24.98 6.69 -20.09
C HIS A 763 25.15 5.47 -19.19
N TYR A 764 25.92 5.58 -18.11
CA TYR A 764 26.08 4.50 -17.13
C TYR A 764 24.75 4.11 -16.48
N ILE A 765 23.98 5.09 -16.00
CA ILE A 765 22.72 4.86 -15.27
C ILE A 765 21.60 4.29 -16.16
N GLN A 766 21.62 4.61 -17.46
CA GLN A 766 20.67 4.07 -18.44
C GLN A 766 21.02 2.65 -18.93
N ASN A 767 22.26 2.18 -18.69
CA ASN A 767 22.77 0.91 -19.22
C ASN A 767 23.34 0.01 -18.11
N LEU A 768 22.65 -0.10 -16.98
CA LEU A 768 23.07 -0.92 -15.85
C LEU A 768 23.09 -2.41 -16.25
N LYS A 769 24.19 -3.09 -15.94
CA LYS A 769 24.30 -4.55 -16.09
C LYS A 769 24.27 -5.19 -14.70
N VAL A 770 23.35 -6.12 -14.48
CA VAL A 770 23.07 -6.65 -13.14
C VAL A 770 22.98 -8.16 -13.13
N ILE A 771 23.30 -8.75 -11.98
CA ILE A 771 23.02 -10.15 -11.65
C ILE A 771 21.68 -10.18 -10.91
N ASP A 772 20.67 -10.82 -11.50
CA ASP A 772 19.36 -11.04 -10.89
C ASP A 772 19.20 -12.45 -10.27
N ASN A 773 20.20 -13.33 -10.45
CA ASN A 773 20.24 -14.64 -9.84
C ASN A 773 20.66 -14.56 -8.36
N GLN A 774 19.69 -14.60 -7.44
CA GLN A 774 19.92 -14.54 -5.99
C GLN A 774 20.83 -15.66 -5.47
N ARG A 775 20.84 -16.86 -6.08
CA ARG A 775 21.75 -17.94 -5.68
C ARG A 775 23.20 -17.56 -5.97
N LYS A 776 23.47 -17.03 -7.18
CA LYS A 776 24.80 -16.54 -7.58
C LYS A 776 25.26 -15.40 -6.67
N LEU A 777 24.42 -14.41 -6.39
CA LEU A 777 24.73 -13.31 -5.46
C LEU A 777 25.08 -13.82 -4.05
N THR A 778 24.30 -14.78 -3.54
CA THR A 778 24.54 -15.38 -2.22
C THR A 778 25.85 -16.18 -2.18
N GLN A 779 26.22 -16.84 -3.27
CA GLN A 779 27.50 -17.54 -3.40
C GLN A 779 28.67 -16.57 -3.42
N LEU A 780 28.62 -15.52 -4.25
CA LEU A 780 29.65 -14.48 -4.31
C LEU A 780 29.88 -13.86 -2.92
N SER A 781 28.79 -13.48 -2.26
CA SER A 781 28.82 -12.93 -0.90
C SER A 781 29.50 -13.87 0.12
N ARG A 782 29.27 -15.18 0.05
CA ARG A 782 29.95 -16.15 0.92
C ARG A 782 31.45 -16.20 0.63
N THR A 783 31.84 -16.15 -0.64
CA THR A 783 33.24 -16.21 -1.04
C THR A 783 34.05 -15.02 -0.53
N ILE A 784 33.46 -13.81 -0.50
CA ILE A 784 34.17 -12.57 -0.12
C ILE A 784 34.18 -12.26 1.38
N ASP A 785 33.42 -12.99 2.21
CA ASP A 785 33.29 -12.75 3.66
C ASP A 785 33.88 -13.87 4.53
N CYS A 786 34.16 -15.05 3.95
CA CYS A 786 35.13 -16.00 4.49
C CYS A 786 36.49 -15.30 4.69
#